data_AF-A0A5N7U6U7-F1
#
_entry.id   AF-A0A5N7U6U7-F1
#
_cell.length_a   1.000
_cell.length_b   1.000
_cell.length_c   1.000
_cell.angle_alpha   90.00
_cell.angle_beta   90.00
_cell.angle_gamma   90.00
#
_symmetry.space_group_name_H-M   'P 1'
#
loop_
_entity.id
_entity.type
_entity.pdbx_description
1 polymer ?
#
loop_
_entity_poly.entity_id
_entity_poly.type
_entity_poly.pdbx_seq_one_letter_code
_entity_poly.pdbx_strand_id
1 'polypeptide(L)'
;MKNNFISRLLLFVVIITLYSCRNNELITEQENENYININSAKLTSKVISLNASKHKEKLISTLADFRSKVSKIQNRAFGKNINYDNITVDTKNVTYIENGPNYHTYTFRIFRDNTSNDGLVENLLLSPLPDGGYKEFLITYNFTEQEKKTILTGGDVNRKGKMNIVELDKGTFGNPLAKSSSCSYQDVDVYIPCADGVHNSSNVSDWGNCIHKGKVGAPVHYSLVALVCVDDPDSPGGISTPPSGGGGGGGGSTGGGTNPPCVTTPTNPGDIGFEDNDGNSCSVGTPTVPVLSSFPIYVKNLPTDLKMLINDSSNIDFYQGLQKFYDFNESQLSKDLIKWSLQFKQNNTVTWDEFQPLFLEVYNFLFDNYADTLNPEQIFIRFEDLKNALAQNPNLLLDIPCSQLPAWQDLANHPIPVSVKNRIFQVNGLTGWFDEAVIQDLDYSKSYTINMDVYPVKITNMPEKSPGVKFTPAEFFDYFRRNINDFTDINHGKFYPVVEPQYGIDDTQLWNSTNPLGSLITIKIPADYGTVICSGFGPQAWIFTTVKSPWDGMHPVSGNRLFGYYVDSSGDMIIYTRGVDRFTRKTHGGFQYAIENLGYTSAQAMWETMQQKVSGFVNGKNGMASVLPGIDYTPNYIFVKDYLKGKKPLSALGCH
;
A
#
# COMPACT_ATOMS: atom_id res chain seq x y z
N MET A 1 -56.34 -11.43 26.00
CA MET A 1 -54.89 -11.32 25.73
C MET A 1 -54.20 -12.63 26.10
N LYS A 2 -54.22 -13.62 25.20
CA LYS A 2 -53.50 -14.91 25.24
C LYS A 2 -54.06 -15.68 24.04
N ASN A 3 -53.57 -15.39 22.84
CA ASN A 3 -53.76 -16.22 21.62
C ASN A 3 -53.00 -15.67 20.41
N ASN A 4 -52.58 -14.40 20.43
CA ASN A 4 -51.80 -13.82 19.31
C ASN A 4 -50.29 -14.08 19.39
N PHE A 5 -49.79 -14.72 20.46
CA PHE A 5 -48.37 -15.05 20.62
C PHE A 5 -48.02 -16.42 20.04
N ILE A 6 -48.93 -17.40 20.16
CA ILE A 6 -48.74 -18.77 19.64
C ILE A 6 -48.86 -18.79 18.11
N SER A 7 -49.77 -17.98 17.53
CA SER A 7 -49.91 -17.85 16.07
C SER A 7 -48.69 -17.20 15.40
N ARG A 8 -47.97 -16.31 16.09
CA ARG A 8 -46.73 -15.69 15.58
C ARG A 8 -45.49 -16.57 15.78
N LEU A 9 -45.50 -17.46 16.77
CA LEU A 9 -44.44 -18.45 16.97
C LEU A 9 -44.52 -19.59 15.93
N LEU A 10 -45.73 -20.00 15.54
CA LEU A 10 -45.96 -21.01 14.48
C LEU A 10 -45.58 -20.50 13.08
N LEU A 11 -45.71 -19.20 12.81
CA LEU A 11 -45.27 -18.60 11.54
C LEU A 11 -43.74 -18.52 11.41
N PHE A 12 -43.01 -18.44 12.54
CA PHE A 12 -41.55 -18.40 12.56
C PHE A 12 -40.90 -19.79 12.40
N VAL A 13 -41.58 -20.86 12.84
CA VAL A 13 -41.12 -22.26 12.69
C VAL A 13 -41.36 -22.81 11.27
N VAL A 14 -42.38 -22.31 10.56
CA VAL A 14 -42.63 -22.67 9.15
C VAL A 14 -41.64 -22.00 8.18
N ILE A 15 -41.07 -20.84 8.55
CA ILE A 15 -40.03 -20.17 7.74
C ILE A 15 -38.65 -20.83 7.94
N ILE A 16 -38.41 -21.52 9.06
CA ILE A 16 -37.16 -22.25 9.35
C ILE A 16 -37.14 -23.68 8.76
N THR A 17 -38.28 -24.19 8.29
CA THR A 17 -38.41 -25.53 7.69
C THR A 17 -38.44 -25.55 6.15
N LEU A 18 -38.28 -24.39 5.49
CA LEU A 18 -38.19 -24.28 4.02
C LEU A 18 -36.78 -23.99 3.48
N TYR A 19 -35.75 -24.08 4.31
CA TYR A 19 -34.34 -23.96 3.90
C TYR A 19 -33.54 -25.27 3.96
N SER A 20 -34.22 -26.42 3.93
CA SER A 20 -33.57 -27.72 3.76
C SER A 20 -34.43 -28.64 2.89
N CYS A 21 -33.80 -29.18 1.85
CA CYS A 21 -34.35 -29.98 0.74
C CYS A 21 -35.01 -29.20 -0.41
N ARG A 22 -34.17 -28.74 -1.34
CA ARG A 22 -34.43 -28.87 -2.78
C ARG A 22 -33.25 -29.60 -3.43
N ASN A 23 -33.33 -30.94 -3.45
CA ASN A 23 -32.97 -31.66 -4.65
C ASN A 23 -34.19 -31.55 -5.57
N ASN A 24 -34.02 -30.99 -6.75
CA ASN A 24 -34.88 -31.35 -7.87
C ASN A 24 -34.04 -31.27 -9.13
N GLU A 25 -33.88 -32.43 -9.75
CA GLU A 25 -33.61 -32.62 -11.16
C GLU A 25 -34.44 -31.63 -11.99
N LEU A 26 -33.80 -30.94 -12.92
CA LEU A 26 -34.38 -30.65 -14.23
C LEU A 26 -33.24 -30.66 -15.23
N ILE A 27 -33.32 -31.67 -16.10
CA ILE A 27 -32.50 -31.90 -17.27
C ILE A 27 -32.78 -30.80 -18.28
N THR A 28 -31.73 -30.18 -18.79
CA THR A 28 -31.69 -29.67 -20.18
C THR A 28 -30.50 -30.31 -20.84
N GLU A 29 -30.78 -31.37 -21.60
CA GLU A 29 -29.91 -31.92 -22.62
C GLU A 29 -29.76 -30.88 -23.76
N GLN A 30 -28.53 -30.48 -24.05
CA GLN A 30 -28.14 -30.17 -25.42
C GLN A 30 -26.64 -30.44 -25.61
N GLU A 31 -26.38 -31.18 -26.68
CA GLU A 31 -25.18 -31.95 -27.00
C GLU A 31 -23.99 -31.08 -27.48
N ASN A 32 -22.77 -31.39 -27.01
CA ASN A 32 -21.62 -31.87 -27.80
C ASN A 32 -20.29 -31.56 -27.09
N GLU A 33 -19.56 -32.62 -26.72
CA GLU A 33 -18.10 -32.85 -26.87
C GLU A 33 -17.59 -33.87 -25.81
N ASN A 34 -17.13 -35.02 -26.31
CA ASN A 34 -16.22 -36.02 -25.74
C ASN A 34 -16.35 -36.41 -24.24
N TYR A 35 -16.90 -37.62 -24.04
CA TYR A 35 -17.18 -38.27 -22.76
C TYR A 35 -15.92 -38.51 -21.89
N ILE A 36 -15.77 -37.75 -20.79
CA ILE A 36 -15.04 -38.15 -19.57
C ILE A 36 -16.10 -38.24 -18.47
N ASN A 37 -16.29 -39.40 -17.84
CA ASN A 37 -17.33 -39.57 -16.82
C ASN A 37 -16.85 -39.01 -15.46
N ILE A 38 -16.81 -37.68 -15.34
CA ILE A 38 -16.44 -36.93 -14.10
C ILE A 38 -17.65 -36.78 -13.15
N ASN A 39 -18.83 -37.28 -13.53
CA ASN A 39 -20.12 -37.02 -12.86
C ASN A 39 -20.33 -37.71 -11.48
N SER A 40 -19.33 -38.36 -10.88
CA SER A 40 -19.46 -39.00 -9.55
C SER A 40 -18.54 -38.47 -8.46
N ALA A 41 -17.58 -37.58 -8.76
CA ALA A 41 -16.65 -37.05 -7.76
C ALA A 41 -17.32 -35.96 -6.90
N LYS A 42 -17.61 -36.26 -5.63
CA LYS A 42 -18.07 -35.27 -4.63
C LYS A 42 -16.89 -34.83 -3.75
N LEU A 43 -15.78 -34.50 -4.40
CA LEU A 43 -14.58 -34.06 -3.70
C LEU A 43 -14.87 -32.76 -2.95
N THR A 44 -14.57 -32.76 -1.66
CA THR A 44 -14.62 -31.57 -0.83
C THR A 44 -13.32 -31.46 -0.05
N SER A 45 -12.83 -30.24 0.12
CA SER A 45 -11.56 -29.99 0.82
C SER A 45 -11.69 -28.91 1.87
N LYS A 46 -10.95 -29.07 2.96
CA LYS A 46 -10.79 -28.06 4.02
C LYS A 46 -9.38 -28.10 4.58
N VAL A 47 -8.94 -26.97 5.12
CA VAL A 47 -7.69 -26.88 5.89
C VAL A 47 -8.01 -27.11 7.36
N ILE A 48 -7.31 -28.03 8.00
CA ILE A 48 -7.47 -28.37 9.42
C ILE A 48 -6.11 -28.51 10.08
N SER A 49 -6.07 -28.42 11.41
CA SER A 49 -4.88 -28.86 12.16
C SER A 49 -4.89 -30.38 12.35
N LEU A 50 -3.71 -30.96 12.55
CA LEU A 50 -3.57 -32.38 12.94
C LEU A 50 -4.37 -32.69 14.21
N ASN A 51 -4.47 -31.74 15.14
CA ASN A 51 -5.24 -31.90 16.37
C ASN A 51 -6.76 -31.97 16.13
N ALA A 52 -7.26 -31.32 15.08
CA ALA A 52 -8.67 -31.35 14.70
C ALA A 52 -9.02 -32.61 13.87
N SER A 53 -8.03 -33.41 13.47
CA SER A 53 -8.23 -34.62 12.68
C SER A 53 -8.86 -35.74 13.50
N LYS A 54 -9.91 -36.37 12.96
CA LYS A 54 -10.49 -37.61 13.52
C LYS A 54 -9.50 -38.78 13.55
N HIS A 55 -8.47 -38.74 12.69
CA HIS A 55 -7.46 -39.79 12.53
C HIS A 55 -6.12 -39.44 13.22
N LYS A 56 -6.12 -38.47 14.16
CA LYS A 56 -4.91 -37.90 14.80
C LYS A 56 -3.91 -38.96 15.29
N GLU A 57 -4.36 -39.95 16.05
CA GLU A 57 -3.47 -40.96 16.66
C GLU A 57 -2.71 -41.74 15.59
N LYS A 58 -3.42 -42.20 14.55
CA LYS A 58 -2.81 -42.90 13.43
C LYS A 58 -1.85 -42.00 12.66
N LEU A 59 -2.26 -40.77 12.36
CA LEU A 59 -1.43 -39.80 11.66
C LEU A 59 -0.13 -39.46 12.42
N ILE A 60 -0.16 -39.37 13.75
CA ILE A 60 1.07 -39.15 14.55
C ILE A 60 2.06 -40.30 14.30
N SER A 61 1.60 -41.55 14.34
CA SER A 61 2.46 -42.71 14.07
C SER A 61 2.99 -42.72 12.64
N THR A 62 2.13 -42.42 11.65
CA THR A 62 2.51 -42.33 10.23
C THR A 62 3.54 -41.22 9.99
N LEU A 63 3.36 -40.03 10.57
CA LEU A 63 4.30 -38.91 10.42
C LEU A 63 5.65 -39.20 11.09
N ALA A 64 5.67 -39.92 12.22
CA ALA A 64 6.90 -40.36 12.86
C ALA A 64 7.66 -41.38 11.99
N ASP A 65 6.94 -42.36 11.42
CA ASP A 65 7.48 -43.35 10.51
C ASP A 65 8.03 -42.70 9.23
N PHE A 66 7.25 -41.82 8.59
CA PHE A 66 7.66 -41.03 7.43
C PHE A 66 8.98 -40.29 7.67
N ARG A 67 9.13 -39.58 8.80
CA ARG A 67 10.38 -38.86 9.12
C ARG A 67 11.59 -39.79 9.19
N SER A 68 11.41 -41.03 9.65
CA SER A 68 12.48 -42.02 9.72
C SER A 68 12.84 -42.63 8.36
N LYS A 69 11.87 -42.69 7.45
CA LYS A 69 12.01 -43.24 6.09
C LYS A 69 12.62 -42.22 5.14
N VAL A 70 12.11 -40.99 5.16
CA VAL A 70 12.39 -39.97 4.14
C VAL A 70 13.85 -39.53 4.13
N SER A 71 14.52 -39.51 5.29
CA SER A 71 15.95 -39.21 5.40
C SER A 71 16.85 -40.23 4.68
N LYS A 72 16.34 -41.42 4.37
CA LYS A 72 17.07 -42.48 3.66
C LYS A 72 16.85 -42.43 2.15
N ILE A 73 16.03 -41.49 1.66
CA ILE A 73 15.68 -41.37 0.25
C ILE A 73 16.68 -40.46 -0.45
N GLN A 74 17.25 -40.96 -1.54
CA GLN A 74 17.91 -40.12 -2.54
C GLN A 74 16.89 -39.79 -3.62
N ASN A 75 16.37 -38.56 -3.61
CA ASN A 75 15.43 -38.11 -4.62
C ASN A 75 16.09 -37.14 -5.60
N ARG A 76 15.72 -37.22 -6.88
CA ARG A 76 16.10 -36.25 -7.89
C ARG A 76 14.84 -35.74 -8.58
N ALA A 77 14.55 -34.45 -8.44
CA ALA A 77 13.40 -33.82 -9.09
C ALA A 77 13.86 -32.58 -9.86
N PHE A 78 13.34 -32.40 -11.08
CA PHE A 78 13.63 -31.24 -11.93
C PHE A 78 15.15 -30.97 -12.10
N GLY A 79 15.93 -32.05 -12.22
CA GLY A 79 17.38 -32.00 -12.37
C GLY A 79 18.18 -31.78 -11.08
N LYS A 80 17.52 -31.55 -9.93
CA LYS A 80 18.15 -31.26 -8.62
C LYS A 80 18.12 -32.48 -7.71
N ASN A 81 19.22 -32.72 -6.99
CA ASN A 81 19.26 -33.72 -5.92
C ASN A 81 18.65 -33.12 -4.66
N ILE A 82 17.73 -33.85 -4.04
CA ILE A 82 17.01 -33.42 -2.85
C ILE A 82 17.42 -34.32 -1.67
N ASN A 83 17.87 -33.67 -0.59
CA ASN A 83 18.26 -34.32 0.66
C ASN A 83 17.23 -34.00 1.77
N TYR A 84 16.76 -35.02 2.46
CA TYR A 84 15.75 -34.96 3.52
C TYR A 84 16.28 -35.28 4.93
N ASP A 85 17.58 -35.09 5.20
CA ASP A 85 18.19 -35.37 6.52
C ASP A 85 17.45 -34.73 7.70
N ASN A 86 17.06 -33.46 7.57
CA ASN A 86 16.32 -32.72 8.59
C ASN A 86 15.11 -32.04 7.96
N ILE A 87 13.92 -32.52 8.34
CA ILE A 87 12.65 -31.98 7.85
C ILE A 87 11.71 -31.55 8.96
N THR A 88 10.90 -30.56 8.66
CA THR A 88 9.75 -30.13 9.46
C THR A 88 8.47 -30.38 8.66
N VAL A 89 7.47 -31.02 9.27
CA VAL A 89 6.15 -31.20 8.66
C VAL A 89 5.17 -30.20 9.27
N ASP A 90 4.48 -29.40 8.45
CA ASP A 90 3.42 -28.52 8.92
C ASP A 90 2.21 -29.34 9.36
N THR A 91 1.91 -29.27 10.66
CA THR A 91 0.77 -29.97 11.27
C THR A 91 -0.37 -29.01 11.64
N LYS A 92 -0.24 -27.73 11.32
CA LYS A 92 -1.25 -26.70 11.61
C LYS A 92 -2.19 -26.48 10.43
N ASN A 93 -1.63 -26.45 9.22
CA ASN A 93 -2.39 -26.26 7.99
C ASN A 93 -2.30 -27.52 7.13
N VAL A 94 -3.07 -28.53 7.50
CA VAL A 94 -3.17 -29.79 6.77
C VAL A 94 -4.37 -29.70 5.84
N THR A 95 -4.17 -29.94 4.55
CA THR A 95 -5.31 -30.06 3.65
C THR A 95 -5.90 -31.44 3.79
N TYR A 96 -7.21 -31.49 4.06
CA TYR A 96 -7.97 -32.71 4.19
C TYR A 96 -9.07 -32.73 3.12
N ILE A 97 -9.08 -33.78 2.31
CA ILE A 97 -10.01 -33.97 1.19
C ILE A 97 -10.88 -35.19 1.51
N GLU A 98 -12.18 -35.12 1.26
CA GLU A 98 -13.14 -36.21 1.43
C GLU A 98 -13.83 -36.51 0.09
N ASN A 99 -14.07 -37.80 -0.19
CA ASN A 99 -14.93 -38.24 -1.29
C ASN A 99 -15.86 -39.35 -0.79
N GLY A 100 -17.07 -38.97 -0.39
CA GLY A 100 -17.99 -39.89 0.29
C GLY A 100 -17.60 -40.17 1.75
N PRO A 101 -18.31 -41.09 2.42
CA PRO A 101 -18.17 -41.30 3.86
C PRO A 101 -16.91 -42.07 4.28
N ASN A 102 -16.27 -42.80 3.37
CA ASN A 102 -15.27 -43.81 3.69
C ASN A 102 -13.87 -43.51 3.14
N TYR A 103 -13.71 -42.44 2.35
CA TYR A 103 -12.44 -42.08 1.75
C TYR A 103 -12.04 -40.64 2.01
N HIS A 104 -10.76 -40.46 2.32
CA HIS A 104 -10.18 -39.17 2.60
C HIS A 104 -8.71 -39.10 2.17
N THR A 105 -8.12 -37.92 2.07
CA THR A 105 -6.67 -37.76 1.94
C THR A 105 -6.16 -36.66 2.86
N TYR A 106 -4.88 -36.71 3.21
CA TYR A 106 -4.19 -35.66 3.94
C TYR A 106 -2.97 -35.17 3.18
N THR A 107 -2.86 -33.86 2.97
CA THR A 107 -1.68 -33.24 2.36
C THR A 107 -1.02 -32.29 3.35
N PHE A 108 0.24 -32.59 3.69
CA PHE A 108 1.08 -31.80 4.60
C PHE A 108 2.18 -31.08 3.82
N ARG A 109 2.49 -29.83 4.20
CA ARG A 109 3.70 -29.15 3.72
C ARG A 109 4.93 -29.71 4.44
N ILE A 110 6.00 -30.00 3.70
CA ILE A 110 7.30 -30.41 4.25
C ILE A 110 8.31 -29.29 4.05
N PHE A 111 9.05 -28.89 5.07
CA PHE A 111 10.18 -27.96 4.97
C PHE A 111 11.47 -28.71 5.23
N ARG A 112 12.52 -28.42 4.45
CA ARG A 112 13.87 -28.95 4.69
C ARG A 112 14.70 -27.90 5.42
N ASP A 113 15.33 -28.29 6.52
CA ASP A 113 16.06 -27.34 7.38
C ASP A 113 17.37 -26.83 6.72
N ASN A 114 17.92 -27.58 5.74
CA ASN A 114 19.27 -27.34 5.18
C ASN A 114 19.32 -26.76 3.74
N THR A 115 18.22 -26.25 3.19
CA THR A 115 18.26 -25.67 1.83
C THR A 115 17.36 -24.45 1.72
N SER A 116 17.97 -23.27 1.76
CA SER A 116 17.38 -22.10 1.11
C SER A 116 17.67 -22.16 -0.40
N ASN A 117 16.70 -21.75 -1.21
CA ASN A 117 16.87 -21.27 -2.58
C ASN A 117 16.79 -22.25 -3.77
N ASP A 118 16.30 -23.49 -3.64
CA ASP A 118 15.99 -24.26 -4.85
C ASP A 118 14.61 -23.96 -5.47
N GLY A 119 13.78 -23.18 -4.76
CA GLY A 119 12.48 -22.72 -5.23
C GLY A 119 11.39 -23.81 -5.24
N LEU A 120 11.70 -25.03 -4.79
CA LEU A 120 10.78 -26.16 -4.83
C LEU A 120 9.78 -26.14 -3.66
N VAL A 121 8.63 -26.77 -3.87
CA VAL A 121 7.62 -26.99 -2.82
C VAL A 121 7.34 -28.48 -2.70
N GLU A 122 7.55 -29.03 -1.51
CA GLU A 122 7.37 -30.44 -1.17
C GLU A 122 6.16 -30.65 -0.27
N ASN A 123 5.32 -31.62 -0.64
CA ASN A 123 4.17 -32.05 0.13
C ASN A 123 4.22 -33.55 0.39
N LEU A 124 3.74 -33.97 1.57
CA LEU A 124 3.43 -35.36 1.89
C LEU A 124 1.93 -35.56 1.68
N LEU A 125 1.55 -36.40 0.73
CA LEU A 125 0.17 -36.82 0.50
C LEU A 125 -0.04 -38.21 1.09
N LEU A 126 -1.08 -38.37 1.89
CA LEU A 126 -1.48 -39.63 2.51
C LEU A 126 -2.85 -40.06 2.00
N SER A 127 -2.95 -41.29 1.50
CA SER A 127 -4.20 -41.96 1.14
C SER A 127 -4.45 -43.13 2.09
N PRO A 128 -5.67 -43.32 2.62
CA PRO A 128 -5.99 -44.46 3.47
C PRO A 128 -5.86 -45.75 2.68
N LEU A 129 -5.47 -46.82 3.38
CA LEU A 129 -5.44 -48.19 2.90
C LEU A 129 -6.52 -49.03 3.62
N PRO A 130 -6.97 -50.16 3.04
CA PRO A 130 -7.98 -51.03 3.67
C PRO A 130 -7.58 -51.57 5.06
N ASP A 131 -6.27 -51.66 5.35
CA ASP A 131 -5.73 -52.10 6.64
C ASP A 131 -5.74 -51.00 7.72
N GLY A 132 -6.30 -49.82 7.41
CA GLY A 132 -6.31 -48.65 8.27
C GLY A 132 -4.97 -47.90 8.32
N GLY A 133 -3.98 -48.34 7.54
CA GLY A 133 -2.73 -47.63 7.27
C GLY A 133 -2.88 -46.50 6.26
N TYR A 134 -1.75 -45.92 5.87
CA TYR A 134 -1.69 -44.90 4.83
C TYR A 134 -0.66 -45.29 3.77
N LYS A 135 -1.05 -45.10 2.52
CA LYS A 135 -0.17 -44.98 1.37
C LYS A 135 0.42 -43.58 1.37
N GLU A 136 1.73 -43.46 1.20
CA GLU A 136 2.49 -42.22 1.36
C GLU A 136 3.07 -41.79 0.00
N PHE A 137 2.83 -40.54 -0.40
CA PHE A 137 3.42 -39.94 -1.59
C PHE A 137 4.19 -38.68 -1.21
N LEU A 138 5.41 -38.57 -1.72
CA LEU A 138 6.22 -37.36 -1.71
C LEU A 138 6.03 -36.65 -3.05
N ILE A 139 5.44 -35.45 -3.00
CA ILE A 139 5.17 -34.64 -4.18
C ILE A 139 6.07 -33.42 -4.13
N THR A 140 6.84 -33.21 -5.19
CA THR A 140 7.69 -32.02 -5.37
C THR A 140 7.14 -31.19 -6.52
N TYR A 141 6.87 -29.91 -6.25
CA TYR A 141 6.38 -28.93 -7.22
C TYR A 141 7.48 -27.95 -7.62
N ASN A 142 7.52 -27.61 -8.90
CA ASN A 142 8.38 -26.57 -9.47
C ASN A 142 7.55 -25.40 -10.01
N PHE A 143 6.94 -24.64 -9.10
CA PHE A 143 6.21 -23.42 -9.43
C PHE A 143 7.13 -22.20 -9.43
N THR A 144 6.87 -21.27 -10.35
CA THR A 144 7.48 -19.94 -10.28
C THR A 144 6.93 -19.13 -9.10
N GLU A 145 7.63 -18.09 -8.66
CA GLU A 145 7.14 -17.21 -7.57
C GLU A 145 5.78 -16.58 -7.91
N GLN A 146 5.56 -16.20 -9.18
CA GLN A 146 4.27 -15.65 -9.62
C GLN A 146 3.15 -16.69 -9.56
N GLU A 147 3.45 -17.95 -9.90
CA GLU A 147 2.48 -19.04 -9.83
C GLU A 147 2.12 -19.38 -8.39
N LYS A 148 3.11 -19.40 -7.49
CA LYS A 148 2.88 -19.57 -6.05
C LYS A 148 1.94 -18.49 -5.53
N LYS A 149 2.19 -17.21 -5.87
CA LYS A 149 1.33 -16.09 -5.50
C LYS A 149 -0.08 -16.22 -6.07
N THR A 150 -0.21 -16.70 -7.30
CA THR A 150 -1.51 -16.95 -7.94
C THR A 150 -2.31 -18.01 -7.18
N ILE A 151 -1.69 -19.14 -6.85
CA ILE A 151 -2.33 -20.22 -6.07
C ILE A 151 -2.70 -19.73 -4.66
N LEU A 152 -1.77 -19.06 -3.96
CA LEU A 152 -1.98 -18.54 -2.59
C LEU A 152 -3.11 -17.50 -2.52
N THR A 153 -3.38 -16.80 -3.63
CA THR A 153 -4.48 -15.83 -3.74
C THR A 153 -5.78 -16.44 -4.26
N GLY A 154 -5.86 -17.77 -4.39
CA GLY A 154 -7.06 -18.51 -4.80
C GLY A 154 -7.29 -18.57 -6.31
N GLY A 155 -6.30 -18.19 -7.12
CA GLY A 155 -6.28 -18.51 -8.55
C GLY A 155 -5.72 -19.91 -8.80
N ASP A 156 -5.67 -20.31 -10.07
CA ASP A 156 -5.09 -21.59 -10.49
C ASP A 156 -4.02 -21.40 -11.57
N VAL A 157 -3.16 -22.40 -11.72
CA VAL A 157 -2.06 -22.40 -12.69
C VAL A 157 -1.97 -23.77 -13.36
N ASN A 158 -1.47 -23.80 -14.60
CA ASN A 158 -1.18 -25.06 -15.27
C ASN A 158 -0.12 -25.88 -14.49
N ARG A 159 -0.44 -27.14 -14.18
CA ARG A 159 0.41 -28.06 -13.40
C ARG A 159 1.19 -29.07 -14.26
N LYS A 160 0.86 -29.16 -15.56
CA LYS A 160 1.51 -30.08 -16.49
C LYS A 160 3.03 -29.97 -16.44
N GLY A 161 3.69 -31.07 -16.10
CA GLY A 161 5.16 -31.16 -16.03
C GLY A 161 5.79 -30.41 -14.87
N LYS A 162 5.01 -29.95 -13.88
CA LYS A 162 5.50 -29.24 -12.70
C LYS A 162 5.44 -30.07 -11.42
N MET A 163 5.00 -31.32 -11.51
CA MET A 163 4.92 -32.26 -10.40
C MET A 163 5.90 -33.41 -10.60
N ASN A 164 6.64 -33.75 -9.55
CA ASN A 164 7.43 -34.97 -9.45
C ASN A 164 6.88 -35.78 -8.27
N ILE A 165 6.37 -36.97 -8.56
CA ILE A 165 5.64 -37.80 -7.60
C ILE A 165 6.45 -39.05 -7.30
N VAL A 166 6.67 -39.32 -6.02
CA VAL A 166 7.38 -40.52 -5.54
C VAL A 166 6.52 -41.20 -4.48
N GLU A 167 6.14 -42.45 -4.72
CA GLU A 167 5.52 -43.30 -3.70
C GLU A 167 6.55 -43.79 -2.70
N LEU A 168 6.19 -43.80 -1.41
CA LEU A 168 7.03 -44.24 -0.31
C LEU A 168 6.55 -45.60 0.22
N ASP A 169 6.89 -46.66 -0.50
CA ASP A 169 6.45 -48.03 -0.19
C ASP A 169 7.31 -48.73 0.89
N LYS A 170 6.75 -49.76 1.55
CA LYS A 170 7.53 -50.63 2.45
C LYS A 170 8.54 -51.47 1.64
N GLY A 171 9.78 -51.00 1.57
CA GLY A 171 10.91 -51.79 1.05
C GLY A 171 11.47 -51.37 -0.31
N THR A 172 10.88 -50.37 -0.97
CA THR A 172 11.39 -49.86 -2.25
C THR A 172 12.17 -48.57 -2.04
N PHE A 173 13.21 -48.64 -1.21
CA PHE A 173 14.17 -47.56 -1.02
C PHE A 173 15.26 -47.67 -2.09
N GLY A 174 15.25 -46.77 -3.08
CA GLY A 174 16.39 -46.57 -3.98
C GLY A 174 16.30 -47.16 -5.38
N ASN A 175 15.12 -47.19 -6.01
CA ASN A 175 15.08 -47.35 -7.47
C ASN A 175 13.86 -46.60 -8.02
N PRO A 176 14.00 -45.40 -8.62
CA PRO A 176 12.95 -44.92 -9.51
C PRO A 176 12.89 -45.97 -10.60
N LEU A 177 11.78 -46.71 -10.69
CA LEU A 177 11.59 -47.89 -11.53
C LEU A 177 12.76 -48.14 -12.47
N ALA A 178 13.53 -49.21 -12.18
CA ALA A 178 14.46 -49.82 -13.11
C ALA A 178 13.91 -49.67 -14.53
N LYS A 179 14.76 -49.21 -15.47
CA LYS A 179 14.53 -48.94 -16.90
C LYS A 179 13.91 -50.12 -17.68
N SER A 180 12.83 -50.72 -17.19
CA SER A 180 12.22 -51.95 -17.68
C SER A 180 10.80 -52.15 -17.13
N SER A 181 10.01 -51.08 -16.96
CA SER A 181 8.56 -51.22 -16.81
C SER A 181 7.87 -49.92 -17.20
N SER A 182 6.85 -50.07 -18.03
CA SER A 182 6.00 -49.08 -18.67
C SER A 182 5.26 -48.10 -17.75
N CYS A 183 5.45 -48.10 -16.42
CA CYS A 183 4.56 -47.41 -15.47
C CYS A 183 5.24 -46.29 -14.66
N SER A 184 4.56 -45.15 -14.49
CA SER A 184 4.99 -44.05 -13.61
C SER A 184 3.81 -43.31 -12.99
N TYR A 185 4.02 -42.68 -11.83
CA TYR A 185 2.99 -41.83 -11.24
C TYR A 185 2.86 -40.51 -11.99
N GLN A 186 1.64 -40.17 -12.37
CA GLN A 186 1.29 -38.94 -13.07
C GLN A 186 0.14 -38.25 -12.34
N ASP A 187 -0.01 -36.94 -12.58
CA ASP A 187 -1.16 -36.16 -12.15
C ASP A 187 -2.21 -36.05 -13.27
N VAL A 188 -3.48 -36.19 -12.89
CA VAL A 188 -4.63 -35.89 -13.75
C VAL A 188 -5.43 -34.76 -13.12
N ASP A 189 -5.70 -33.73 -13.91
CA ASP A 189 -6.38 -32.52 -13.45
C ASP A 189 -7.89 -32.74 -13.35
N VAL A 190 -8.47 -32.40 -12.20
CA VAL A 190 -9.92 -32.42 -11.95
C VAL A 190 -10.37 -31.03 -11.47
N TYR A 191 -11.27 -30.43 -12.24
CA TYR A 191 -11.82 -29.11 -11.96
C TYR A 191 -13.23 -29.21 -11.40
N ILE A 192 -13.43 -28.67 -10.21
CA ILE A 192 -14.75 -28.45 -9.63
C ILE A 192 -15.12 -26.98 -9.85
N PRO A 193 -16.23 -26.69 -10.58
CA PRO A 193 -16.65 -25.32 -10.84
C PRO A 193 -17.08 -24.62 -9.55
N CYS A 194 -17.08 -23.29 -9.57
CA CYS A 194 -17.64 -22.53 -8.46
C CYS A 194 -19.16 -22.77 -8.34
N ALA A 195 -19.75 -22.45 -7.18
CA ALA A 195 -21.16 -22.73 -6.90
C ALA A 195 -22.13 -22.13 -7.93
N ASP A 196 -21.80 -20.98 -8.53
CA ASP A 196 -22.61 -20.33 -9.57
C ASP A 196 -22.34 -20.87 -11.00
N GLY A 197 -21.40 -21.81 -11.16
CA GLY A 197 -21.00 -22.38 -12.45
C GLY A 197 -20.17 -21.46 -13.36
N VAL A 198 -20.03 -20.17 -13.02
CA VAL A 198 -19.36 -19.15 -13.84
C VAL A 198 -17.85 -19.42 -14.03
N HIS A 199 -17.18 -19.93 -13.01
CA HIS A 199 -15.75 -20.24 -13.04
C HIS A 199 -15.55 -21.76 -13.05
N ASN A 200 -15.00 -22.29 -14.14
CA ASN A 200 -14.84 -23.72 -14.41
C ASN A 200 -13.52 -23.99 -15.17
N SER A 201 -13.32 -25.21 -15.68
CA SER A 201 -12.09 -25.61 -16.37
C SER A 201 -11.75 -24.77 -17.60
N SER A 202 -12.71 -24.11 -18.24
CA SER A 202 -12.48 -23.32 -19.45
C SER A 202 -11.95 -21.90 -19.19
N ASN A 203 -11.97 -21.42 -17.95
CA ASN A 203 -11.61 -20.04 -17.60
C ASN A 203 -10.82 -19.94 -16.27
N VAL A 204 -9.89 -20.87 -16.06
CA VAL A 204 -9.03 -20.95 -14.86
C VAL A 204 -8.31 -19.65 -14.50
N SER A 205 -7.98 -18.81 -15.49
CA SER A 205 -7.34 -17.50 -15.29
C SER A 205 -8.21 -16.51 -14.51
N ASP A 206 -9.54 -16.66 -14.58
CA ASP A 206 -10.50 -15.73 -13.98
C ASP A 206 -10.97 -16.17 -12.58
N TRP A 207 -10.57 -17.36 -12.12
CA TRP A 207 -11.03 -17.93 -10.85
C TRP A 207 -10.79 -17.01 -9.65
N GLY A 208 -9.73 -16.19 -9.70
CA GLY A 208 -9.42 -15.20 -8.68
C GLY A 208 -10.49 -14.12 -8.48
N ASN A 209 -11.47 -14.01 -9.39
CA ASN A 209 -12.60 -13.07 -9.35
C ASN A 209 -13.91 -13.71 -8.89
N CYS A 210 -13.91 -14.99 -8.51
CA CYS A 210 -15.11 -15.67 -8.01
C CYS A 210 -15.66 -14.99 -6.75
N ILE A 211 -16.98 -14.79 -6.69
CA ILE A 211 -17.65 -14.18 -5.52
C ILE A 211 -17.54 -15.06 -4.26
N HIS A 212 -17.33 -16.38 -4.45
CA HIS A 212 -17.10 -17.36 -3.40
C HIS A 212 -15.63 -17.51 -3.02
N LYS A 213 -14.72 -16.67 -3.54
CA LYS A 213 -13.30 -16.71 -3.23
C LYS A 213 -13.04 -16.80 -1.72
N GLY A 214 -12.26 -17.80 -1.32
CA GLY A 214 -11.92 -18.04 0.09
C GLY A 214 -13.07 -18.56 0.95
N LYS A 215 -14.20 -18.97 0.35
CA LYS A 215 -15.38 -19.52 1.01
C LYS A 215 -15.76 -20.87 0.39
N VAL A 216 -16.69 -21.58 1.04
CA VAL A 216 -17.33 -22.76 0.45
C VAL A 216 -18.01 -22.36 -0.86
N GLY A 217 -17.79 -23.15 -1.91
CA GLY A 217 -18.29 -22.88 -3.27
C GLY A 217 -17.31 -22.13 -4.18
N ALA A 218 -16.08 -21.84 -3.74
CA ALA A 218 -15.00 -21.43 -4.63
C ALA A 218 -14.67 -22.55 -5.62
N PRO A 219 -14.21 -22.22 -6.85
CA PRO A 219 -13.75 -23.25 -7.78
C PRO A 219 -12.47 -23.91 -7.24
N VAL A 220 -12.31 -25.21 -7.47
CA VAL A 220 -11.18 -25.98 -6.95
C VAL A 220 -10.59 -26.86 -8.05
N HIS A 221 -9.26 -26.81 -8.17
CA HIS A 221 -8.51 -27.68 -9.07
C HIS A 221 -7.76 -28.72 -8.23
N TYR A 222 -8.23 -29.96 -8.25
CA TYR A 222 -7.58 -31.12 -7.66
C TYR A 222 -6.63 -31.77 -8.66
N SER A 223 -5.49 -32.26 -8.18
CA SER A 223 -4.63 -33.17 -8.95
C SER A 223 -4.84 -34.58 -8.41
N LEU A 224 -5.23 -35.51 -9.28
CA LEU A 224 -5.32 -36.93 -8.98
C LEU A 224 -3.97 -37.60 -9.26
N VAL A 225 -3.30 -38.08 -8.22
CA VAL A 225 -2.07 -38.86 -8.34
C VAL A 225 -2.41 -40.31 -8.69
N ALA A 226 -2.10 -40.75 -9.91
CA ALA A 226 -2.42 -42.09 -10.40
C ALA A 226 -1.19 -42.77 -11.01
N LEU A 227 -1.09 -44.09 -10.86
CA LEU A 227 -0.07 -44.89 -11.54
C LEU A 227 -0.51 -45.12 -12.98
N VAL A 228 0.23 -44.61 -13.96
CA VAL A 228 -0.10 -44.73 -15.39
C VAL A 228 0.94 -45.58 -16.08
N CYS A 229 0.49 -46.63 -16.78
CA CYS A 229 1.33 -47.52 -17.58
C CYS A 229 1.15 -47.23 -19.07
N VAL A 230 2.25 -47.11 -19.82
CA VAL A 230 2.28 -46.95 -21.29
C VAL A 230 2.79 -48.23 -21.93
N ASP A 231 1.94 -48.94 -22.68
CA ASP A 231 2.38 -50.13 -23.41
C ASP A 231 3.50 -49.79 -24.40
N ASP A 232 4.55 -50.60 -24.39
CA ASP A 232 5.69 -50.47 -25.31
C ASP A 232 5.21 -50.77 -26.75
N PRO A 233 5.39 -49.86 -27.73
CA PRO A 233 5.01 -50.13 -29.11
C PRO A 233 5.79 -51.29 -29.75
N ASP A 234 6.81 -51.84 -29.11
CA ASP A 234 7.68 -52.91 -29.63
C ASP A 234 7.62 -54.24 -28.83
N SER A 235 6.46 -54.66 -28.32
CA SER A 235 6.31 -56.01 -27.74
C SER A 235 5.85 -57.07 -28.77
N PRO A 236 6.59 -58.19 -28.94
CA PRO A 236 6.34 -59.19 -29.98
C PRO A 236 5.21 -60.14 -29.59
N GLY A 237 3.97 -59.70 -29.81
CA GLY A 237 2.75 -60.48 -29.61
C GLY A 237 1.76 -60.22 -30.73
N GLY A 238 2.18 -60.43 -31.97
CA GLY A 238 1.34 -60.21 -33.14
C GLY A 238 0.13 -61.15 -33.17
N ILE A 239 -1.06 -60.59 -33.10
CA ILE A 239 -2.21 -61.15 -33.82
C ILE A 239 -2.24 -60.45 -35.18
N SER A 240 -1.92 -61.25 -36.18
CA SER A 240 -1.89 -60.93 -37.60
C SER A 240 -3.28 -60.56 -38.13
N THR A 241 -3.36 -59.45 -38.86
CA THR A 241 -4.23 -59.36 -40.04
C THR A 241 -3.41 -58.88 -41.25
N PRO A 242 -3.67 -59.41 -42.45
CA PRO A 242 -2.68 -59.50 -43.53
C PRO A 242 -2.55 -58.22 -44.37
N PRO A 243 -1.44 -58.04 -45.12
CA PRO A 243 -1.17 -56.81 -45.85
C PRO A 243 -1.81 -56.75 -47.24
N SER A 244 -2.20 -55.53 -47.60
CA SER A 244 -2.11 -54.91 -48.92
C SER A 244 -3.07 -55.32 -50.04
N GLY A 245 -3.80 -54.31 -50.52
CA GLY A 245 -4.41 -54.27 -51.85
C GLY A 245 -5.02 -52.91 -52.20
N GLY A 246 -4.19 -51.95 -52.62
CA GLY A 246 -4.58 -50.95 -53.64
C GLY A 246 -4.97 -49.52 -53.22
N GLY A 247 -4.03 -48.59 -53.37
CA GLY A 247 -4.19 -47.35 -54.17
C GLY A 247 -5.05 -46.18 -53.65
N GLY A 248 -4.44 -45.00 -53.56
CA GLY A 248 -5.13 -43.71 -53.67
C GLY A 248 -4.70 -42.71 -52.60
N GLY A 249 -4.07 -41.61 -53.03
CA GLY A 249 -3.50 -40.59 -52.16
C GLY A 249 -4.52 -39.63 -51.56
N GLY A 250 -4.09 -38.94 -50.50
CA GLY A 250 -4.84 -37.88 -49.85
C GLY A 250 -4.19 -37.52 -48.52
N GLY A 251 -3.58 -36.34 -48.45
CA GLY A 251 -2.87 -35.87 -47.26
C GLY A 251 -3.77 -35.86 -46.03
N GLY A 252 -3.30 -36.51 -44.97
CA GLY A 252 -3.93 -36.55 -43.66
C GLY A 252 -2.87 -36.33 -42.59
N SER A 253 -3.00 -35.22 -41.87
CA SER A 253 -2.24 -34.85 -40.69
C SER A 253 -2.20 -36.03 -39.70
N THR A 254 -1.02 -36.58 -39.43
CA THR A 254 -0.82 -37.56 -38.34
C THR A 254 -0.77 -36.82 -37.01
N GLY A 255 -1.95 -36.40 -36.54
CA GLY A 255 -2.18 -36.09 -35.13
C GLY A 255 -2.31 -37.40 -34.38
N GLY A 256 -1.18 -37.95 -33.93
CA GLY A 256 -1.17 -39.05 -32.95
C GLY A 256 -1.59 -38.51 -31.58
N GLY A 257 -2.89 -38.33 -31.39
CA GLY A 257 -3.46 -38.03 -30.08
C GLY A 257 -3.49 -39.32 -29.26
N THR A 258 -2.57 -39.46 -28.31
CA THR A 258 -2.73 -40.43 -27.23
C THR A 258 -3.94 -40.01 -26.40
N ASN A 259 -4.93 -40.88 -26.24
CA ASN A 259 -6.05 -40.65 -25.32
C ASN A 259 -5.50 -40.33 -23.90
N PRO A 260 -6.11 -39.40 -23.16
CA PRO A 260 -5.73 -39.17 -21.76
C PRO A 260 -5.86 -40.47 -20.95
N PRO A 261 -4.97 -40.74 -19.99
CA PRO A 261 -5.05 -41.95 -19.18
C PRO A 261 -6.38 -41.98 -18.40
N CYS A 262 -7.09 -43.11 -18.46
CA CYS A 262 -8.32 -43.27 -17.69
C CYS A 262 -8.01 -43.31 -16.19
N VAL A 263 -8.54 -42.36 -15.42
CA VAL A 263 -8.35 -42.27 -13.97
C VAL A 263 -9.69 -42.06 -13.25
N THR A 264 -9.94 -42.84 -12.20
CA THR A 264 -11.16 -42.76 -11.39
C THR A 264 -10.88 -42.16 -10.01
N THR A 265 -11.87 -41.45 -9.44
CA THR A 265 -11.79 -40.92 -8.08
C THR A 265 -12.27 -41.96 -7.05
N PRO A 266 -11.45 -42.35 -6.07
CA PRO A 266 -11.81 -43.33 -5.05
C PRO A 266 -12.87 -42.79 -4.08
N THR A 267 -13.78 -43.67 -3.69
CA THR A 267 -14.82 -43.48 -2.67
C THR A 267 -14.64 -44.39 -1.45
N ASN A 268 -13.79 -45.43 -1.57
CA ASN A 268 -13.31 -46.26 -0.47
C ASN A 268 -11.81 -46.58 -0.62
N PRO A 269 -11.09 -46.91 0.47
CA PRO A 269 -9.65 -47.20 0.44
C PRO A 269 -9.25 -48.42 -0.39
N GLY A 270 -10.20 -49.33 -0.66
CA GLY A 270 -9.98 -50.56 -1.42
C GLY A 270 -10.55 -50.55 -2.83
N ASP A 271 -10.98 -49.38 -3.32
CA ASP A 271 -11.48 -49.29 -4.69
C ASP A 271 -10.39 -49.73 -5.67
N ILE A 272 -10.76 -50.63 -6.57
CA ILE A 272 -9.96 -51.03 -7.72
C ILE A 272 -10.45 -50.25 -8.93
N GLY A 273 -9.56 -49.99 -9.88
CA GLY A 273 -9.90 -49.41 -11.17
C GLY A 273 -11.08 -50.13 -11.84
N PHE A 274 -11.88 -49.41 -12.61
CA PHE A 274 -12.87 -50.03 -13.49
C PHE A 274 -12.25 -50.24 -14.88
N GLU A 275 -12.74 -51.21 -15.63
CA GLU A 275 -12.40 -51.33 -17.06
C GLU A 275 -13.22 -50.30 -17.85
N ASP A 276 -12.54 -49.54 -18.72
CA ASP A 276 -13.21 -48.65 -19.66
C ASP A 276 -13.96 -49.45 -20.76
N ASN A 277 -14.67 -48.74 -21.63
CA ASN A 277 -15.45 -49.37 -22.71
C ASN A 277 -14.57 -50.12 -23.74
N ASP A 278 -13.26 -49.90 -23.72
CA ASP A 278 -12.27 -50.55 -24.58
C ASP A 278 -11.54 -51.70 -23.85
N GLY A 279 -11.91 -52.00 -22.61
CA GLY A 279 -11.33 -53.08 -21.79
C GLY A 279 -10.03 -52.71 -21.08
N ASN A 280 -9.63 -51.43 -21.05
CA ASN A 280 -8.44 -50.98 -20.34
C ASN A 280 -8.76 -50.70 -18.87
N SER A 281 -7.90 -51.15 -17.97
CA SER A 281 -8.04 -50.86 -16.54
C SER A 281 -7.73 -49.38 -16.25
N CYS A 282 -8.72 -48.64 -15.75
CA CYS A 282 -8.56 -47.25 -15.32
C CYS A 282 -7.86 -47.19 -13.97
N SER A 283 -6.85 -46.33 -13.83
CA SER A 283 -6.13 -46.20 -12.56
C SER A 283 -6.95 -45.46 -11.50
N VAL A 284 -6.77 -45.82 -10.23
CA VAL A 284 -7.39 -45.08 -9.11
C VAL A 284 -6.50 -43.91 -8.72
N GLY A 285 -7.05 -42.70 -8.80
CA GLY A 285 -6.32 -41.46 -8.55
C GLY A 285 -6.46 -40.93 -7.12
N THR A 286 -5.35 -40.65 -6.45
CA THR A 286 -5.35 -40.07 -5.10
C THR A 286 -5.46 -38.54 -5.18
N PRO A 287 -6.56 -37.92 -4.71
CA PRO A 287 -6.75 -36.48 -4.83
C PRO A 287 -5.85 -35.68 -3.88
N THR A 288 -5.30 -34.59 -4.39
CA THR A 288 -4.54 -33.59 -3.61
C THR A 288 -4.73 -32.18 -4.18
N VAL A 289 -4.35 -31.18 -3.39
CA VAL A 289 -4.12 -29.80 -3.82
C VAL A 289 -2.76 -29.34 -3.30
N PRO A 290 -2.04 -28.48 -4.05
CA PRO A 290 -0.75 -27.96 -3.57
C PRO A 290 -0.89 -27.14 -2.28
N VAL A 291 -0.11 -27.48 -1.26
CA VAL A 291 0.02 -26.69 -0.03
C VAL A 291 1.33 -25.90 -0.11
N LEU A 292 1.24 -24.57 -0.15
CA LEU A 292 2.39 -23.71 -0.51
C LEU A 292 2.93 -22.82 0.61
N SER A 293 2.06 -22.32 1.49
CA SER A 293 2.39 -21.30 2.50
C SER A 293 3.64 -21.68 3.32
N SER A 294 4.60 -20.75 3.41
CA SER A 294 5.78 -20.86 4.26
C SER A 294 5.63 -20.10 5.60
N PHE A 295 4.48 -19.49 5.86
CA PHE A 295 4.22 -18.81 7.13
C PHE A 295 4.46 -19.67 8.39
N PRO A 296 4.09 -20.97 8.43
CA PRO A 296 4.39 -21.84 9.59
C PRO A 296 5.87 -21.95 9.93
N ILE A 297 6.76 -21.98 8.92
CA ILE A 297 8.20 -22.06 9.16
C ILE A 297 8.74 -20.72 9.66
N TYR A 298 8.22 -19.60 9.15
CA TYR A 298 8.51 -18.29 9.70
C TYR A 298 8.10 -18.21 11.18
N VAL A 299 6.87 -18.64 11.52
CA VAL A 299 6.38 -18.68 12.91
C VAL A 299 7.22 -19.57 13.81
N LYS A 300 7.70 -20.73 13.33
CA LYS A 300 8.61 -21.61 14.08
C LYS A 300 9.89 -20.90 14.50
N ASN A 301 10.39 -20.01 13.66
CA ASN A 301 11.65 -19.28 13.83
C ASN A 301 11.50 -17.94 14.57
N LEU A 302 10.27 -17.57 14.99
CA LEU A 302 10.05 -16.42 15.84
C LEU A 302 10.65 -16.61 17.25
N PRO A 303 10.96 -15.51 17.96
CA PRO A 303 11.23 -15.52 19.39
C PRO A 303 10.18 -16.32 20.18
N THR A 304 10.59 -16.99 21.25
CA THR A 304 9.75 -17.96 21.98
C THR A 304 8.44 -17.36 22.48
N ASP A 305 8.46 -16.15 23.01
CA ASP A 305 7.29 -15.41 23.48
C ASP A 305 6.32 -15.08 22.34
N LEU A 306 6.80 -14.50 21.24
CA LEU A 306 5.97 -14.19 20.07
C LEU A 306 5.40 -15.44 19.41
N LYS A 307 6.19 -16.51 19.38
CA LYS A 307 5.77 -17.83 18.90
C LYS A 307 4.68 -18.43 19.77
N MET A 308 4.76 -18.31 21.10
CA MET A 308 3.69 -18.76 21.99
C MET A 308 2.42 -17.93 21.75
N LEU A 309 2.55 -16.60 21.67
CA LEU A 309 1.45 -15.67 21.45
C LEU A 309 0.66 -16.00 20.18
N ILE A 310 1.32 -16.07 19.03
CA ILE A 310 0.66 -16.28 17.74
C ILE A 310 0.09 -17.70 17.57
N ASN A 311 0.55 -18.65 18.39
CA ASN A 311 0.10 -20.04 18.35
C ASN A 311 -1.01 -20.33 19.37
N ASP A 312 -1.34 -19.39 20.25
CA ASP A 312 -2.48 -19.49 21.16
C ASP A 312 -3.78 -19.51 20.35
N SER A 313 -4.69 -20.42 20.67
CA SER A 313 -5.98 -20.54 19.99
C SER A 313 -6.85 -19.29 20.08
N SER A 314 -6.65 -18.44 21.10
CA SER A 314 -7.33 -17.15 21.23
C SER A 314 -6.88 -16.11 20.21
N ASN A 315 -5.73 -16.30 19.55
CA ASN A 315 -5.18 -15.40 18.53
C ASN A 315 -5.25 -16.01 17.11
N ILE A 316 -6.20 -16.92 16.87
CA ILE A 316 -6.35 -17.60 15.58
C ILE A 316 -6.66 -16.62 14.42
N ASP A 317 -7.35 -15.53 14.72
CA ASP A 317 -7.63 -14.43 13.80
C ASP A 317 -6.35 -13.72 13.34
N PHE A 318 -5.45 -13.42 14.29
CA PHE A 318 -4.12 -12.87 14.01
C PHE A 318 -3.28 -13.83 13.18
N TYR A 319 -3.28 -15.13 13.53
CA TYR A 319 -2.54 -16.13 12.77
C TYR A 319 -3.00 -16.15 11.31
N GLN A 320 -4.30 -16.21 11.07
CA GLN A 320 -4.88 -16.23 9.73
C GLN A 320 -4.65 -14.93 8.96
N GLY A 321 -4.79 -13.78 9.64
CA GLY A 321 -4.58 -12.46 9.07
C GLY A 321 -3.13 -12.24 8.62
N LEU A 322 -2.18 -12.52 9.51
CA LEU A 322 -0.74 -12.40 9.24
C LEU A 322 -0.28 -13.43 8.21
N GLN A 323 -0.82 -14.65 8.22
CA GLN A 323 -0.55 -15.65 7.17
C GLN A 323 -0.96 -15.14 5.79
N LYS A 324 -2.19 -14.66 5.64
CA LYS A 324 -2.68 -14.10 4.36
C LYS A 324 -1.80 -12.95 3.87
N PHE A 325 -1.41 -12.06 4.78
CA PHE A 325 -0.51 -10.96 4.43
C PHE A 325 0.88 -11.45 4.02
N TYR A 326 1.47 -12.37 4.79
CA TYR A 326 2.77 -12.97 4.52
C TYR A 326 2.80 -13.65 3.16
N ASP A 327 1.80 -14.48 2.86
CA ASP A 327 1.68 -15.25 1.63
C ASP A 327 1.56 -14.34 0.39
N PHE A 328 1.05 -13.11 0.55
CA PHE A 328 0.93 -12.13 -0.55
C PHE A 328 2.16 -11.25 -0.72
N ASN A 329 2.85 -10.93 0.38
CA ASN A 329 3.90 -9.90 0.44
C ASN A 329 5.26 -10.43 0.92
N GLU A 330 5.55 -11.73 0.76
CA GLU A 330 6.77 -12.32 1.33
C GLU A 330 8.03 -11.51 0.97
N SER A 331 8.55 -10.80 1.96
CA SER A 331 9.67 -9.87 1.87
C SER A 331 10.27 -9.69 3.25
N GLN A 332 11.48 -9.12 3.31
CA GLN A 332 12.11 -8.83 4.60
C GLN A 332 11.28 -7.81 5.40
N LEU A 333 10.80 -6.74 4.75
CA LEU A 333 9.90 -5.77 5.38
C LEU A 333 8.65 -6.42 5.96
N SER A 334 8.01 -7.34 5.22
CA SER A 334 6.82 -8.03 5.72
C SER A 334 7.13 -8.93 6.92
N LYS A 335 8.28 -9.61 6.91
CA LYS A 335 8.76 -10.41 8.04
C LYS A 335 9.02 -9.55 9.27
N ASP A 336 9.59 -8.36 9.10
CA ASP A 336 9.84 -7.42 10.19
C ASP A 336 8.53 -6.83 10.72
N LEU A 337 7.63 -6.42 9.83
CA LEU A 337 6.32 -5.87 10.19
C LEU A 337 5.46 -6.88 10.97
N ILE A 338 5.44 -8.14 10.55
CA ILE A 338 4.73 -9.20 11.28
C ILE A 338 5.32 -9.34 12.69
N LYS A 339 6.65 -9.37 12.83
CA LYS A 339 7.31 -9.44 14.14
C LYS A 339 6.91 -8.25 15.04
N TRP A 340 6.94 -7.03 14.51
CA TRP A 340 6.55 -5.82 15.25
C TRP A 340 5.07 -5.81 15.61
N SER A 341 4.19 -6.33 14.74
CA SER A 341 2.77 -6.47 15.04
C SER A 341 2.50 -7.43 16.20
N LEU A 342 3.28 -8.52 16.30
CA LEU A 342 3.18 -9.45 17.42
C LEU A 342 3.69 -8.84 18.73
N GLN A 343 4.76 -8.03 18.67
CA GLN A 343 5.24 -7.26 19.82
C GLN A 343 4.20 -6.23 20.28
N PHE A 344 3.52 -5.58 19.34
CA PHE A 344 2.40 -4.69 19.65
C PHE A 344 1.24 -5.44 20.32
N LYS A 345 0.82 -6.57 19.73
CA LYS A 345 -0.25 -7.44 20.25
C LYS A 345 0.07 -8.03 21.64
N GLN A 346 1.34 -8.27 21.94
CA GLN A 346 1.77 -8.76 23.26
C GLN A 346 1.43 -7.77 24.39
N ASN A 347 1.42 -6.47 24.07
CA ASN A 347 1.16 -5.40 25.05
C ASN A 347 -0.26 -4.82 24.94
N ASN A 348 -1.03 -5.19 23.90
CA ASN A 348 -2.33 -4.59 23.60
C ASN A 348 -3.40 -5.65 23.33
N THR A 349 -4.57 -5.50 23.98
CA THR A 349 -5.72 -6.38 23.74
C THR A 349 -6.53 -5.85 22.56
N VAL A 350 -6.25 -6.36 21.36
CA VAL A 350 -6.92 -5.97 20.11
C VAL A 350 -7.23 -7.21 19.26
N THR A 351 -8.32 -7.23 18.51
CA THR A 351 -8.64 -8.27 17.51
C THR A 351 -7.95 -7.99 16.16
N TRP A 352 -7.83 -9.00 15.29
CA TRP A 352 -7.24 -8.77 13.97
C TRP A 352 -8.02 -7.73 13.17
N ASP A 353 -9.35 -7.79 13.19
CA ASP A 353 -10.20 -6.86 12.43
C ASP A 353 -10.04 -5.40 12.89
N GLU A 354 -9.85 -5.16 14.18
CA GLU A 354 -9.58 -3.82 14.73
C GLU A 354 -8.16 -3.34 14.38
N PHE A 355 -7.19 -4.25 14.33
CA PHE A 355 -5.78 -3.92 14.12
C PHE A 355 -5.40 -3.83 12.62
N GLN A 356 -6.06 -4.58 11.76
CA GLN A 356 -5.72 -4.71 10.34
C GLN A 356 -5.63 -3.36 9.60
N PRO A 357 -6.53 -2.37 9.79
CA PRO A 357 -6.42 -1.08 9.12
C PRO A 357 -5.09 -0.36 9.44
N LEU A 358 -4.72 -0.33 10.72
CA LEU A 358 -3.44 0.25 11.16
C LEU A 358 -2.25 -0.54 10.60
N PHE A 359 -2.33 -1.87 10.61
CA PHE A 359 -1.32 -2.74 10.04
C PHE A 359 -1.03 -2.41 8.56
N LEU A 360 -2.07 -2.26 7.75
CA LEU A 360 -1.95 -1.95 6.33
C LEU A 360 -1.49 -0.51 6.09
N GLU A 361 -1.92 0.45 6.89
CA GLU A 361 -1.47 1.84 6.81
C GLU A 361 0.04 1.95 7.10
N VAL A 362 0.51 1.29 8.16
CA VAL A 362 1.94 1.22 8.50
C VAL A 362 2.73 0.53 7.39
N TYR A 363 2.23 -0.58 6.83
CA TYR A 363 2.88 -1.25 5.72
C TYR A 363 3.09 -0.30 4.52
N ASN A 364 2.02 0.39 4.09
CA ASN A 364 2.09 1.32 2.97
C ASN A 364 3.05 2.48 3.25
N PHE A 365 3.01 3.05 4.47
CA PHE A 365 3.95 4.10 4.87
C PHE A 365 5.40 3.64 4.79
N LEU A 366 5.71 2.47 5.36
CA LEU A 366 7.08 1.95 5.37
C LEU A 366 7.53 1.49 3.98
N PHE A 367 6.64 0.99 3.14
CA PHE A 367 6.98 0.60 1.77
C PHE A 367 7.66 1.74 1.01
N ASP A 368 7.18 2.97 1.20
CA ASP A 368 7.73 4.16 0.55
C ASP A 368 8.86 4.85 1.35
N ASN A 369 8.88 4.70 2.67
CA ASN A 369 9.71 5.54 3.57
C ASN A 369 10.66 4.75 4.50
N TYR A 370 10.87 3.45 4.27
CA TYR A 370 11.61 2.60 5.20
C TYR A 370 13.00 3.16 5.56
N ALA A 371 13.78 3.59 4.57
CA ALA A 371 15.14 4.06 4.76
C ALA A 371 15.24 5.36 5.60
N ASP A 372 14.20 6.18 5.56
CA ASP A 372 14.13 7.47 6.26
C ASP A 372 13.39 7.35 7.60
N THR A 373 12.80 6.19 7.90
CA THR A 373 12.03 5.99 9.13
C THR A 373 12.94 5.68 10.30
N LEU A 374 13.00 6.60 11.27
CA LEU A 374 13.70 6.39 12.53
C LEU A 374 12.96 5.38 13.42
N ASN A 375 13.69 4.38 13.91
CA ASN A 375 13.20 3.32 14.82
C ASN A 375 11.89 2.66 14.29
N PRO A 376 11.91 2.06 13.09
CA PRO A 376 10.71 1.51 12.44
C PRO A 376 10.06 0.39 13.27
N GLU A 377 10.79 -0.27 14.16
CA GLU A 377 10.26 -1.26 15.09
C GLU A 377 9.25 -0.71 16.11
N GLN A 378 9.24 0.60 16.35
CA GLN A 378 8.31 1.27 17.27
C GLN A 378 7.09 1.87 16.55
N ILE A 379 6.94 1.66 15.24
CA ILE A 379 5.98 2.40 14.41
C ILE A 379 4.53 2.23 14.86
N PHE A 380 4.12 1.03 15.29
CA PHE A 380 2.75 0.78 15.75
C PHE A 380 2.42 1.57 17.01
N ILE A 381 3.35 1.59 17.98
CA ILE A 381 3.20 2.35 19.22
C ILE A 381 3.17 3.84 18.92
N ARG A 382 4.06 4.33 18.04
CA ARG A 382 4.09 5.75 17.66
C ARG A 382 2.81 6.23 16.96
N PHE A 383 2.22 5.39 16.09
CA PHE A 383 0.95 5.70 15.46
C PHE A 383 -0.20 5.75 16.48
N GLU A 384 -0.21 4.82 17.43
CA GLU A 384 -1.20 4.82 18.53
C GLU A 384 -1.02 6.04 19.45
N ASP A 385 0.21 6.36 19.86
CA ASP A 385 0.54 7.54 20.64
C ASP A 385 0.12 8.82 19.93
N LEU A 386 0.40 8.93 18.63
CA LEU A 386 -0.03 10.07 17.82
C LEU A 386 -1.56 10.17 17.77
N LYS A 387 -2.26 9.05 17.55
CA LYS A 387 -3.72 9.01 17.53
C LYS A 387 -4.31 9.44 18.87
N ASN A 388 -3.75 8.96 19.98
CA ASN A 388 -4.17 9.34 21.33
C ASN A 388 -3.90 10.81 21.61
N ALA A 389 -2.73 11.31 21.21
CA ALA A 389 -2.34 12.70 21.40
C ALA A 389 -3.21 13.64 20.55
N LEU A 390 -3.57 13.24 19.33
CA LEU A 390 -4.54 13.93 18.47
C LEU A 390 -5.96 13.89 19.03
N ALA A 391 -6.36 12.81 19.71
CA ALA A 391 -7.67 12.75 20.37
C ALA A 391 -7.74 13.71 21.57
N GLN A 392 -6.64 13.88 22.31
CA GLN A 392 -6.54 14.81 23.44
C GLN A 392 -6.39 16.26 22.99
N ASN A 393 -5.59 16.47 21.94
CA ASN A 393 -5.34 17.76 21.34
C ASN A 393 -5.46 17.63 19.81
N PRO A 394 -6.65 17.87 19.24
CA PRO A 394 -6.87 17.83 17.79
C PRO A 394 -5.95 18.77 17.01
N ASN A 395 -5.40 19.78 17.70
CA ASN A 395 -4.52 20.80 17.15
C ASN A 395 -3.04 20.51 17.38
N LEU A 396 -2.67 19.32 17.88
CA LEU A 396 -1.29 18.96 18.23
C LEU A 396 -0.32 19.15 17.06
N LEU A 397 -0.81 18.97 15.84
CA LEU A 397 -0.03 19.10 14.61
C LEU A 397 -0.19 20.48 13.94
N LEU A 398 -0.99 21.38 14.52
CA LEU A 398 -1.26 22.68 13.92
C LEU A 398 -0.13 23.69 14.15
N ASP A 399 0.76 23.54 15.15
CA ASP A 399 1.89 24.46 15.42
C ASP A 399 1.55 25.96 15.34
N ILE A 400 0.30 26.31 15.70
CA ILE A 400 -0.23 27.67 15.83
C ILE A 400 -1.44 27.64 16.77
N PRO A 401 -1.58 28.58 17.73
CA PRO A 401 -2.80 28.71 18.51
C PRO A 401 -4.00 29.07 17.61
N CYS A 402 -5.12 28.35 17.75
CA CYS A 402 -6.32 28.59 16.95
C CYS A 402 -6.80 30.05 16.96
N SER A 403 -6.63 30.76 18.07
CA SER A 403 -7.00 32.17 18.21
C SER A 403 -6.21 33.11 17.30
N GLN A 404 -5.04 32.67 16.80
CA GLN A 404 -4.18 33.47 15.92
C GLN A 404 -4.53 33.29 14.44
N LEU A 405 -5.06 32.12 14.05
CA LEU A 405 -5.39 31.79 12.65
C LEU A 405 -6.23 32.85 11.91
N PRO A 406 -7.26 33.47 12.51
CA PRO A 406 -8.02 34.55 11.87
C PRO A 406 -7.18 35.75 11.43
N ALA A 407 -6.08 36.08 12.12
CA ALA A 407 -5.26 37.24 11.80
C ALA A 407 -4.48 37.11 10.46
N TRP A 408 -4.39 35.89 9.94
CA TRP A 408 -3.57 35.55 8.77
C TRP A 408 -4.40 35.28 7.51
N GLN A 409 -5.69 34.97 7.66
CA GLN A 409 -6.54 34.49 6.57
C GLN A 409 -6.68 35.51 5.43
N ASP A 410 -6.92 36.78 5.75
CA ASP A 410 -7.10 37.82 4.73
C ASP A 410 -5.86 38.01 3.86
N LEU A 411 -4.67 37.97 4.48
CA LEU A 411 -3.40 38.09 3.74
C LEU A 411 -3.06 36.82 2.97
N ALA A 412 -3.35 35.65 3.55
CA ALA A 412 -3.17 34.35 2.88
C ALA A 412 -4.03 34.26 1.60
N ASN A 413 -5.25 34.81 1.65
CA ASN A 413 -6.23 34.78 0.58
C ASN A 413 -6.37 36.13 -0.15
N HIS A 414 -5.32 36.97 -0.11
CA HIS A 414 -5.34 38.31 -0.70
C HIS A 414 -5.76 38.25 -2.18
N PRO A 415 -6.91 38.87 -2.55
CA PRO A 415 -7.39 38.83 -3.92
C PRO A 415 -6.57 39.78 -4.80
N ILE A 416 -5.81 39.19 -5.73
CA ILE A 416 -4.99 39.98 -6.65
C ILE A 416 -5.88 40.70 -7.68
N PRO A 417 -5.83 42.04 -7.76
CA PRO A 417 -6.64 42.83 -8.68
C PRO A 417 -6.40 42.46 -10.15
N VAL A 418 -7.45 42.59 -10.98
CA VAL A 418 -7.36 42.32 -12.42
C VAL A 418 -6.31 43.21 -13.10
N SER A 419 -6.16 44.46 -12.69
CA SER A 419 -5.12 45.37 -13.20
C SER A 419 -3.71 44.82 -12.98
N VAL A 420 -3.46 44.21 -11.83
CA VAL A 420 -2.17 43.60 -11.47
C VAL A 420 -1.93 42.32 -12.28
N LYS A 421 -2.96 41.49 -12.47
CA LYS A 421 -2.87 40.31 -13.35
C LYS A 421 -2.58 40.70 -14.81
N ASN A 422 -3.25 41.75 -15.30
CA ASN A 422 -3.02 42.29 -16.64
C ASN A 422 -1.60 42.83 -16.78
N ARG A 423 -1.03 43.43 -15.72
CA ARG A 423 0.37 43.87 -15.72
C ARG A 423 1.32 42.69 -15.92
N ILE A 424 1.12 41.58 -15.23
CA ILE A 424 1.94 40.36 -15.43
C ILE A 424 1.79 39.83 -16.87
N PHE A 425 0.58 39.80 -17.41
CA PHE A 425 0.35 39.40 -18.80
C PHE A 425 1.08 40.31 -19.81
N GLN A 426 1.11 41.63 -19.55
CA GLN A 426 1.87 42.58 -20.38
C GLN A 426 3.37 42.31 -20.33
N VAL A 427 3.92 42.00 -19.15
CA VAL A 427 5.34 41.62 -19.02
C VAL A 427 5.65 40.39 -19.87
N ASN A 428 4.80 39.37 -19.85
CA ASN A 428 4.98 38.15 -20.65
C ASN A 428 4.96 38.42 -22.16
N GLY A 429 4.17 39.41 -22.59
CA GLY A 429 4.16 39.88 -23.98
C GLY A 429 5.47 40.55 -24.41
N LEU A 430 6.27 41.06 -23.46
CA LEU A 430 7.54 41.74 -23.70
C LEU A 430 8.75 40.80 -23.60
N THR A 431 8.69 39.78 -22.75
CA THR A 431 9.83 38.89 -22.46
C THR A 431 9.86 37.61 -23.30
N GLY A 432 8.75 37.23 -23.93
CA GLY A 432 8.66 36.07 -24.82
C GLY A 432 8.30 34.77 -24.11
N TRP A 433 8.21 33.66 -24.87
CA TRP A 433 7.58 32.41 -24.42
C TRP A 433 8.40 31.60 -23.39
N PHE A 434 9.73 31.75 -23.38
CA PHE A 434 10.61 30.96 -22.50
C PHE A 434 10.87 31.60 -21.14
N ASP A 435 10.57 32.90 -21.02
CA ASP A 435 10.84 33.71 -19.84
C ASP A 435 9.53 34.34 -19.36
N GLU A 436 8.63 33.51 -18.83
CA GLU A 436 7.33 33.96 -18.35
C GLU A 436 7.40 34.50 -16.91
N ALA A 437 6.86 35.69 -16.69
CA ALA A 437 6.53 36.22 -15.38
C ALA A 437 5.24 35.58 -14.84
N VAL A 438 5.28 35.05 -13.61
CA VAL A 438 4.18 34.32 -13.00
C VAL A 438 4.02 34.73 -11.55
N ILE A 439 2.78 34.96 -11.12
CA ILE A 439 2.46 35.16 -9.71
C ILE A 439 2.74 33.86 -8.94
N GLN A 440 3.59 33.95 -7.94
CA GLN A 440 3.89 32.85 -7.02
C GLN A 440 2.93 32.91 -5.82
N ASP A 441 1.72 32.39 -5.99
CA ASP A 441 0.78 32.27 -4.86
C ASP A 441 1.24 31.20 -3.86
N LEU A 442 0.50 31.05 -2.75
CA LEU A 442 0.85 30.04 -1.75
C LEU A 442 0.94 28.63 -2.34
N ASP A 443 0.11 28.23 -3.31
CA ASP A 443 0.13 26.87 -3.90
C ASP A 443 1.28 26.65 -4.88
N TYR A 444 1.93 27.72 -5.34
CA TYR A 444 3.13 27.62 -6.17
C TYR A 444 4.30 26.95 -5.43
N SER A 445 4.36 27.08 -4.10
CA SER A 445 5.37 26.46 -3.24
C SER A 445 5.15 24.95 -3.04
N LYS A 446 6.27 24.24 -2.89
CA LYS A 446 6.34 22.80 -2.55
C LYS A 446 6.76 22.50 -1.09
N SER A 447 6.96 23.52 -0.25
CA SER A 447 7.35 23.36 1.17
C SER A 447 6.24 22.72 2.01
N TYR A 448 6.52 22.03 3.11
CA TYR A 448 5.44 21.51 3.98
C TYR A 448 4.92 22.56 4.96
N THR A 449 5.73 23.56 5.29
CA THR A 449 5.39 24.61 6.26
C THR A 449 4.88 25.86 5.55
N ILE A 450 4.17 26.70 6.29
CA ILE A 450 3.83 28.07 5.89
C ILE A 450 4.28 29.02 6.98
N ASN A 451 4.99 30.07 6.61
CA ASN A 451 5.38 31.14 7.52
C ASN A 451 4.25 32.15 7.68
N MET A 452 3.97 32.49 8.92
CA MET A 452 3.02 33.52 9.34
C MET A 452 3.72 34.41 10.37
N ASP A 453 4.17 35.59 9.95
CA ASP A 453 4.97 36.47 10.80
C ASP A 453 4.45 37.91 10.87
N VAL A 454 4.69 38.61 11.98
CA VAL A 454 4.43 40.04 12.12
C VAL A 454 5.49 40.72 12.98
N TYR A 455 5.97 41.88 12.52
CA TYR A 455 7.04 42.64 13.17
C TYR A 455 6.61 44.12 13.36
N PRO A 456 6.09 44.51 14.53
CA PRO A 456 5.56 45.85 14.78
C PRO A 456 6.54 46.81 15.49
N VAL A 457 6.43 48.10 15.20
CA VAL A 457 7.09 49.19 15.94
C VAL A 457 6.02 50.15 16.43
N LYS A 458 6.07 50.48 17.73
CA LYS A 458 5.19 51.47 18.33
C LYS A 458 5.86 52.83 18.32
N ILE A 459 5.16 53.84 17.80
CA ILE A 459 5.60 55.23 17.74
C ILE A 459 4.63 56.06 18.58
N THR A 460 5.10 56.51 19.75
CA THR A 460 4.32 57.33 20.69
C THR A 460 4.48 58.82 20.42
N ASN A 461 5.53 59.20 19.69
CA ASN A 461 5.73 60.57 19.24
C ASN A 461 6.30 60.55 17.82
N MET A 462 5.56 61.13 16.87
CA MET A 462 5.95 61.16 15.47
C MET A 462 7.26 61.93 15.26
N PRO A 463 8.16 61.45 14.37
CA PRO A 463 9.41 62.15 14.07
C PRO A 463 9.17 63.47 13.32
N GLU A 464 10.18 64.33 13.36
CA GLU A 464 10.21 65.59 12.61
C GLU A 464 10.64 65.38 11.15
N LYS A 465 9.89 65.98 10.22
CA LYS A 465 10.28 66.10 8.80
C LYS A 465 11.14 67.32 8.52
N SER A 466 11.03 68.34 9.35
CA SER A 466 11.88 69.53 9.41
C SER A 466 11.83 70.09 10.83
N PRO A 467 12.78 70.94 11.25
CA PRO A 467 12.81 71.46 12.62
C PRO A 467 11.46 72.01 13.08
N GLY A 468 10.89 71.44 14.14
CA GLY A 468 9.61 71.83 14.71
C GLY A 468 8.36 71.36 13.95
N VAL A 469 8.49 70.62 12.85
CA VAL A 469 7.36 70.11 12.05
C VAL A 469 7.38 68.59 12.06
N LYS A 470 6.36 67.98 12.70
CA LYS A 470 6.21 66.52 12.77
C LYS A 470 5.54 65.95 11.53
N PHE A 471 5.89 64.72 11.19
CA PHE A 471 5.10 63.90 10.28
C PHE A 471 3.72 63.60 10.89
N THR A 472 2.68 63.55 10.06
CA THR A 472 1.48 62.76 10.41
C THR A 472 1.75 61.27 10.18
N PRO A 473 0.95 60.34 10.78
CA PRO A 473 1.11 58.91 10.52
C PRO A 473 1.09 58.53 9.03
N ALA A 474 0.19 59.13 8.25
CA ALA A 474 0.09 58.90 6.81
C ALA A 474 1.32 59.43 6.04
N GLU A 475 1.80 60.62 6.40
CA GLU A 475 3.00 61.19 5.77
C GLU A 475 4.25 60.37 6.10
N PHE A 476 4.39 59.90 7.34
CA PHE A 476 5.52 59.04 7.71
C PHE A 476 5.44 57.68 7.02
N PHE A 477 4.25 57.10 6.87
CA PHE A 477 4.07 55.83 6.16
C PHE A 477 4.41 55.94 4.67
N ASP A 478 4.02 57.03 4.00
CA ASP A 478 4.41 57.29 2.62
C ASP A 478 5.92 57.56 2.50
N TYR A 479 6.52 58.30 3.44
CA TYR A 479 7.97 58.46 3.54
C TYR A 479 8.67 57.10 3.70
N PHE A 480 8.17 56.25 4.60
CA PHE A 480 8.71 54.92 4.86
C PHE A 480 8.69 54.05 3.60
N ARG A 481 7.60 54.06 2.83
CA ARG A 481 7.48 53.34 1.56
C ARG A 481 8.50 53.82 0.52
N ARG A 482 8.57 55.13 0.29
CA ARG A 482 9.46 55.74 -0.73
C ARG A 482 10.93 55.59 -0.38
N ASN A 483 11.23 55.55 0.91
CA ASN A 483 12.59 55.43 1.45
C ASN A 483 12.80 54.09 2.17
N ILE A 484 12.15 53.01 1.70
CA ILE A 484 12.17 51.70 2.37
C ILE A 484 13.60 51.19 2.63
N ASN A 485 14.55 51.57 1.76
CA ASN A 485 15.95 51.19 1.90
C ASN A 485 16.70 51.90 3.04
N ASP A 486 16.18 52.99 3.61
CA ASP A 486 16.72 53.57 4.84
C ASP A 486 16.48 52.64 6.03
N PHE A 487 15.48 51.77 5.92
CA PHE A 487 15.02 50.87 6.96
C PHE A 487 15.43 49.42 6.73
N THR A 488 16.38 49.17 5.83
CA THR A 488 16.89 47.82 5.53
C THR A 488 18.41 47.76 5.55
N ASP A 489 18.99 46.57 5.61
CA ASP A 489 20.44 46.35 5.57
C ASP A 489 20.88 45.68 4.26
N ILE A 490 22.07 46.02 3.76
CA ILE A 490 22.64 45.39 2.56
C ILE A 490 22.86 43.88 2.76
N ASN A 491 23.11 43.46 4.00
CA ASN A 491 23.29 42.05 4.36
C ASN A 491 21.97 41.29 4.52
N HIS A 492 20.81 41.96 4.42
CA HIS A 492 19.51 41.33 4.68
C HIS A 492 18.46 41.57 3.58
N GLY A 493 18.65 42.55 2.69
CA GLY A 493 17.75 42.77 1.56
C GLY A 493 17.61 44.25 1.18
N LYS A 494 17.62 44.56 -0.13
CA LYS A 494 17.37 45.92 -0.64
C LYS A 494 16.31 45.90 -1.74
N PHE A 495 15.42 46.89 -1.72
CA PHE A 495 14.29 47.00 -2.62
C PHE A 495 14.59 47.99 -3.75
N TYR A 496 14.43 47.59 -4.99
CA TYR A 496 14.64 48.45 -6.15
C TYR A 496 13.46 48.32 -7.09
N PRO A 497 12.84 49.43 -7.55
CA PRO A 497 11.95 49.37 -8.69
C PRO A 497 12.62 48.65 -9.85
N VAL A 498 11.90 47.75 -10.51
CA VAL A 498 12.43 47.01 -11.64
C VAL A 498 12.74 47.98 -12.78
N VAL A 499 13.98 47.91 -13.28
CA VAL A 499 14.45 48.64 -14.46
C VAL A 499 15.14 47.63 -15.36
N GLU A 500 14.43 47.20 -16.40
CA GLU A 500 14.88 46.21 -17.38
C GLU A 500 14.82 46.82 -18.79
N PRO A 501 15.87 47.54 -19.22
CA PRO A 501 15.89 48.24 -20.50
C PRO A 501 15.71 47.29 -21.69
N GLN A 502 16.18 46.04 -21.56
CA GLN A 502 16.03 44.99 -22.57
C GLN A 502 14.57 44.65 -22.89
N TYR A 503 13.66 44.84 -21.93
CA TYR A 503 12.22 44.61 -22.08
C TYR A 503 11.40 45.91 -22.11
N GLY A 504 12.07 47.08 -22.05
CA GLY A 504 11.40 48.37 -21.97
C GLY A 504 10.58 48.57 -20.69
N ILE A 505 11.00 47.96 -19.58
CA ILE A 505 10.32 48.05 -18.28
C ILE A 505 11.10 49.01 -17.37
N ASP A 506 10.40 50.02 -16.83
CA ASP A 506 10.92 50.90 -15.79
C ASP A 506 9.77 51.29 -14.85
N ASP A 507 9.74 50.69 -13.66
CA ASP A 507 8.72 50.93 -12.65
C ASP A 507 9.11 52.03 -11.64
N THR A 508 10.21 52.75 -11.87
CA THR A 508 10.70 53.81 -10.96
C THR A 508 9.66 54.91 -10.74
N GLN A 509 9.03 55.40 -11.81
CA GLN A 509 8.00 56.42 -11.71
C GLN A 509 6.71 55.88 -11.06
N LEU A 510 6.31 54.65 -11.40
CA LEU A 510 5.11 54.03 -10.86
C LEU A 510 5.24 53.79 -9.35
N TRP A 511 6.36 53.23 -8.90
CA TRP A 511 6.64 53.03 -7.47
C TRP A 511 6.63 54.35 -6.70
N ASN A 512 7.20 55.41 -7.28
CA ASN A 512 7.22 56.74 -6.68
C ASN A 512 5.94 57.56 -6.93
N SER A 513 4.88 56.98 -7.48
CA SER A 513 3.61 57.69 -7.64
C SER A 513 2.81 57.72 -6.33
N THR A 514 1.65 58.37 -6.37
CA THR A 514 0.64 58.31 -5.29
C THR A 514 -0.17 57.01 -5.31
N ASN A 515 -0.02 56.18 -6.35
CA ASN A 515 -0.65 54.87 -6.45
C ASN A 515 0.32 53.85 -7.11
N PRO A 516 1.15 53.16 -6.31
CA PRO A 516 2.14 52.21 -6.80
C PRO A 516 1.56 50.86 -7.25
N LEU A 517 0.23 50.70 -7.29
CA LEU A 517 -0.40 49.42 -7.64
C LEU A 517 0.10 48.92 -9.02
N GLY A 518 0.63 47.69 -9.04
CA GLY A 518 1.21 47.07 -10.23
C GLY A 518 2.72 47.29 -10.42
N SER A 519 3.39 48.09 -9.60
CA SER A 519 4.85 48.25 -9.68
C SER A 519 5.57 46.95 -9.31
N LEU A 520 6.54 46.54 -10.12
CA LEU A 520 7.47 45.46 -9.84
C LEU A 520 8.68 45.99 -9.08
N ILE A 521 9.07 45.26 -8.04
CA ILE A 521 10.20 45.58 -7.18
C ILE A 521 11.10 44.34 -7.10
N THR A 522 12.39 44.50 -7.41
CA THR A 522 13.41 43.51 -7.11
C THR A 522 13.88 43.69 -5.68
N ILE A 523 13.84 42.60 -4.91
CA ILE A 523 14.44 42.49 -3.60
C ILE A 523 15.78 41.76 -3.76
N LYS A 524 16.88 42.48 -3.56
CA LYS A 524 18.23 41.91 -3.53
C LYS A 524 18.48 41.20 -2.21
N ILE A 525 17.92 40.01 -2.06
CA ILE A 525 18.18 39.11 -0.92
C ILE A 525 19.57 38.49 -1.16
N PRO A 526 20.44 38.39 -0.13
CA PRO A 526 21.75 37.77 -0.29
C PRO A 526 21.65 36.37 -0.92
N ALA A 527 22.41 36.16 -1.99
CA ALA A 527 22.49 34.91 -2.76
C ALA A 527 21.22 34.43 -3.50
N ASP A 528 20.06 35.08 -3.40
CA ASP A 528 18.84 34.66 -4.11
C ASP A 528 17.87 35.83 -4.36
N TYR A 529 18.06 36.59 -5.44
CA TYR A 529 17.20 37.75 -5.76
C TYR A 529 15.75 37.32 -6.00
N GLY A 530 14.81 38.22 -5.74
CA GLY A 530 13.40 37.93 -5.93
C GLY A 530 12.61 39.16 -6.36
N THR A 531 11.72 38.98 -7.34
CA THR A 531 10.76 40.02 -7.73
C THR A 531 9.45 39.90 -6.96
N VAL A 532 8.90 41.04 -6.53
CA VAL A 532 7.53 41.16 -6.03
C VAL A 532 6.77 42.20 -6.84
N ILE A 533 5.44 42.11 -6.85
CA ILE A 533 4.54 43.12 -7.43
C ILE A 533 3.70 43.76 -6.33
N CYS A 534 3.51 45.09 -6.38
CA CYS A 534 2.54 45.77 -5.53
C CYS A 534 1.12 45.35 -5.95
N SER A 535 0.54 44.42 -5.20
CA SER A 535 -0.74 43.78 -5.50
C SER A 535 -1.90 44.33 -4.68
N GLY A 536 -1.62 45.18 -3.69
CA GLY A 536 -2.61 45.91 -2.92
C GLY A 536 -2.05 47.26 -2.48
N PHE A 537 -2.89 48.30 -2.51
CA PHE A 537 -2.51 49.63 -2.06
C PHE A 537 -3.73 50.36 -1.52
N GLY A 538 -3.59 50.95 -0.34
CA GLY A 538 -4.60 51.75 0.32
C GLY A 538 -3.98 52.75 1.30
N PRO A 539 -4.81 53.56 2.00
CA PRO A 539 -4.33 54.64 2.85
C PRO A 539 -3.40 54.20 3.99
N GLN A 540 -3.58 52.97 4.48
CA GLN A 540 -2.90 52.45 5.66
C GLN A 540 -2.05 51.20 5.39
N ALA A 541 -2.03 50.70 4.16
CA ALA A 541 -1.29 49.49 3.83
C ALA A 541 -0.95 49.38 2.35
N TRP A 542 0.13 48.66 2.05
CA TRP A 542 0.34 48.06 0.73
C TRP A 542 0.73 46.59 0.89
N ILE A 543 0.49 45.81 -0.16
CA ILE A 543 0.77 44.38 -0.20
C ILE A 543 1.69 44.10 -1.37
N PHE A 544 2.73 43.34 -1.10
CA PHE A 544 3.55 42.69 -2.11
C PHE A 544 3.12 41.24 -2.29
N THR A 545 2.99 40.81 -3.54
CA THR A 545 2.86 39.39 -3.90
C THR A 545 4.12 38.97 -4.64
N THR A 546 4.63 37.78 -4.33
CA THR A 546 5.84 37.25 -4.96
C THR A 546 5.62 36.88 -6.42
N VAL A 547 6.63 37.09 -7.25
CA VAL A 547 6.58 36.89 -8.70
C VAL A 547 7.83 36.14 -9.14
N LYS A 548 7.64 35.05 -9.91
CA LYS A 548 8.71 34.51 -10.74
C LYS A 548 8.87 35.50 -11.88
N SER A 549 10.06 36.05 -12.08
CA SER A 549 10.33 36.98 -13.18
C SER A 549 11.42 36.44 -14.12
N PRO A 550 11.50 36.97 -15.34
CA PRO A 550 12.58 36.66 -16.30
C PRO A 550 13.98 36.98 -15.80
N TRP A 551 14.13 38.06 -15.03
CA TRP A 551 15.43 38.62 -14.64
C TRP A 551 15.91 38.12 -13.26
N ASP A 552 15.02 37.98 -12.28
CA ASP A 552 15.38 37.44 -10.95
C ASP A 552 15.08 35.94 -10.83
N GLY A 553 14.39 35.35 -11.81
CA GLY A 553 13.98 33.96 -11.75
C GLY A 553 12.89 33.73 -10.70
N MET A 554 12.96 32.59 -10.02
CA MET A 554 11.98 32.18 -9.03
C MET A 554 12.24 32.85 -7.68
N HIS A 555 11.25 33.57 -7.15
CA HIS A 555 11.33 34.18 -5.83
C HIS A 555 11.54 33.09 -4.75
N PRO A 556 12.43 33.31 -3.76
CA PRO A 556 12.80 32.30 -2.74
C PRO A 556 11.60 31.78 -1.94
N VAL A 557 10.61 32.65 -1.71
CA VAL A 557 9.31 32.32 -1.10
C VAL A 557 8.15 32.65 -2.04
N SER A 558 7.00 32.02 -1.80
CA SER A 558 5.75 32.21 -2.53
C SER A 558 4.65 32.62 -1.55
N GLY A 559 3.96 33.74 -1.80
CA GLY A 559 2.93 34.27 -0.91
C GLY A 559 2.81 35.80 -0.96
N ASN A 560 2.35 36.36 0.17
CA ASN A 560 2.05 37.79 0.29
C ASN A 560 2.72 38.40 1.53
N ARG A 561 3.17 39.65 1.41
CA ARG A 561 3.65 40.44 2.54
C ARG A 561 3.00 41.80 2.55
N LEU A 562 2.34 42.12 3.66
CA LEU A 562 1.72 43.40 3.92
C LEU A 562 2.69 44.30 4.69
N PHE A 563 2.73 45.56 4.31
CA PHE A 563 3.29 46.65 5.08
C PHE A 563 2.13 47.56 5.45
N GLY A 564 1.99 47.91 6.72
CA GLY A 564 0.83 48.67 7.16
C GLY A 564 1.06 49.45 8.43
N TYR A 565 0.09 50.29 8.75
CA TYR A 565 0.01 50.92 10.05
C TYR A 565 -1.43 51.09 10.52
N TYR A 566 -1.60 51.21 11.84
CA TYR A 566 -2.82 51.72 12.44
C TYR A 566 -2.47 52.69 13.57
N VAL A 567 -3.45 53.46 14.02
CA VAL A 567 -3.32 54.33 15.20
C VAL A 567 -4.16 53.70 16.31
N ASP A 568 -3.55 53.43 17.46
CA ASP A 568 -4.24 52.84 18.60
C ASP A 568 -5.13 53.85 19.33
N SER A 569 -5.87 53.39 20.34
CA SER A 569 -6.78 54.25 21.12
C SER A 569 -6.09 55.39 21.87
N SER A 570 -4.77 55.30 22.07
CA SER A 570 -3.96 56.33 22.73
C SER A 570 -3.46 57.39 21.75
N GLY A 571 -3.68 57.20 20.44
CA GLY A 571 -3.15 58.06 19.39
C GLY A 571 -1.75 57.65 18.93
N ASP A 572 -1.21 56.54 19.42
CA ASP A 572 0.12 56.06 19.04
C ASP A 572 0.03 55.29 17.71
N MET A 573 1.02 55.48 16.83
CA MET A 573 1.10 54.74 15.56
C MET A 573 1.78 53.39 15.78
N ILE A 574 1.15 52.31 15.31
CA ILE A 574 1.79 51.00 15.16
C ILE A 574 2.05 50.77 13.68
N ILE A 575 3.32 50.79 13.27
CA ILE A 575 3.75 50.42 11.91
C ILE A 575 4.30 49.00 11.93
N TYR A 576 3.97 48.18 10.94
CA TYR A 576 4.32 46.77 10.95
C TYR A 576 4.48 46.19 9.55
N THR A 577 5.22 45.08 9.48
CA THR A 577 5.18 44.16 8.34
C THR A 577 4.50 42.87 8.78
N ARG A 578 3.73 42.24 7.90
CA ARG A 578 3.08 40.95 8.14
C ARG A 578 3.27 40.05 6.92
N GLY A 579 3.81 38.86 7.11
CA GLY A 579 4.02 37.86 6.06
C GLY A 579 3.07 36.68 6.15
N VAL A 580 2.61 36.19 5.00
CA VAL A 580 2.07 34.84 4.84
C VAL A 580 2.68 34.25 3.57
N ASP A 581 3.72 33.42 3.73
CA ASP A 581 4.54 32.94 2.63
C ASP A 581 5.12 31.53 2.88
N ARG A 582 5.58 30.86 1.82
CA ARG A 582 6.12 29.48 1.86
C ARG A 582 7.39 29.39 1.03
N PHE A 583 8.40 28.64 1.46
CA PHE A 583 9.60 28.42 0.63
C PHE A 583 9.28 27.78 -0.71
N THR A 584 9.78 28.36 -1.81
CA THR A 584 9.38 27.93 -3.15
C THR A 584 10.07 26.63 -3.57
N ARG A 585 11.36 26.47 -3.26
CA ARG A 585 12.17 25.30 -3.72
C ARG A 585 12.08 24.13 -2.73
N LYS A 586 12.01 22.91 -3.28
CA LYS A 586 12.10 21.64 -2.53
C LYS A 586 13.54 21.13 -2.59
N THR A 587 14.16 20.85 -1.45
CA THR A 587 15.28 19.90 -1.37
C THR A 587 14.74 18.57 -0.82
N HIS A 588 15.24 17.43 -1.32
CA HIS A 588 14.72 16.11 -0.94
C HIS A 588 15.36 15.62 0.37
N GLY A 589 14.57 15.00 1.27
CA GLY A 589 15.03 14.30 2.48
C GLY A 589 14.83 15.06 3.80
N GLY A 590 15.21 14.43 4.92
CA GLY A 590 15.13 14.97 6.30
C GLY A 590 15.94 16.26 6.54
N PHE A 591 16.75 16.69 5.57
CA PHE A 591 17.47 17.97 5.58
C PHE A 591 16.58 19.19 5.23
N GLN A 592 15.39 19.00 4.66
CA GLN A 592 14.51 20.11 4.27
C GLN A 592 14.07 20.96 5.46
N TYR A 593 13.66 20.35 6.58
CA TYR A 593 13.23 21.09 7.77
C TYR A 593 14.36 21.98 8.32
N ALA A 594 15.60 21.48 8.31
CA ALA A 594 16.76 22.26 8.73
C ALA A 594 17.05 23.45 7.78
N ILE A 595 16.92 23.26 6.47
CA ILE A 595 17.14 24.33 5.47
C ILE A 595 16.03 25.38 5.53
N GLU A 596 14.77 24.96 5.66
CA GLU A 596 13.63 25.87 5.87
C GLU A 596 13.81 26.69 7.14
N ASN A 597 14.19 26.06 8.25
CA ASN A 597 14.44 26.78 9.51
C ASN A 597 15.59 27.80 9.40
N LEU A 598 16.69 27.45 8.72
CA LEU A 598 17.80 28.39 8.48
C LEU A 598 17.37 29.57 7.59
N GLY A 599 16.54 29.29 6.59
CA GLY A 599 15.95 30.31 5.73
C GLY A 599 15.01 31.23 6.50
N TYR A 600 14.10 30.69 7.31
CA TYR A 600 13.18 31.49 8.14
C TYR A 600 13.94 32.34 9.16
N THR A 601 14.98 31.80 9.79
CA THR A 601 15.86 32.56 10.71
C THR A 601 16.50 33.75 9.99
N SER A 602 16.95 33.57 8.75
CA SER A 602 17.56 34.65 7.96
C SER A 602 16.53 35.71 7.54
N ALA A 603 15.32 35.29 7.17
CA ALA A 603 14.23 36.20 6.84
C ALA A 603 13.74 36.99 8.07
N GLN A 604 13.63 36.33 9.23
CA GLN A 604 13.31 36.96 10.51
C GLN A 604 14.31 38.07 10.85
N ALA A 605 15.61 37.80 10.71
CA ALA A 605 16.66 38.79 10.97
C ALA A 605 16.50 40.06 10.10
N MET A 606 16.03 39.93 8.85
CA MET A 606 15.73 41.07 7.97
C MET A 606 14.63 41.96 8.58
N TRP A 607 13.53 41.38 9.03
CA TRP A 607 12.39 42.13 9.54
C TRP A 607 12.63 42.72 10.93
N GLU A 608 13.34 42.00 11.81
CA GLU A 608 13.79 42.53 13.09
C GLU A 608 14.76 43.71 12.89
N THR A 609 15.69 43.60 11.93
CA THR A 609 16.57 44.72 11.57
C THR A 609 15.77 45.93 11.08
N MET A 610 14.70 45.71 10.31
CA MET A 610 13.81 46.80 9.88
C MET A 610 13.12 47.47 11.06
N GLN A 611 12.62 46.72 12.05
CA GLN A 611 12.05 47.30 13.27
C GLN A 611 13.06 48.20 13.98
N GLN A 612 14.30 47.73 14.14
CA GLN A 612 15.37 48.49 14.79
C GLN A 612 15.69 49.77 14.02
N LYS A 613 15.76 49.72 12.69
CA LYS A 613 16.05 50.91 11.87
C LYS A 613 14.90 51.92 11.88
N VAL A 614 13.64 51.47 11.87
CA VAL A 614 12.48 52.37 12.02
C VAL A 614 12.51 53.05 13.38
N SER A 615 12.69 52.28 14.46
CA SER A 615 12.81 52.83 15.82
C SER A 615 13.97 53.84 15.93
N GLY A 616 15.14 53.47 15.42
CA GLY A 616 16.33 54.33 15.40
C GLY A 616 16.13 55.63 14.62
N PHE A 617 15.49 55.56 13.45
CA PHE A 617 15.16 56.75 12.66
C PHE A 617 14.22 57.68 13.42
N VAL A 618 13.15 57.14 14.02
CA VAL A 618 12.16 57.95 14.74
C VAL A 618 12.80 58.63 15.95
N ASN A 619 13.54 57.87 16.77
CA ASN A 619 14.22 58.39 17.96
C ASN A 619 15.32 59.41 17.59
N GLY A 620 15.99 59.25 16.45
CA GLY A 620 16.99 60.18 15.94
C GLY A 620 16.42 61.48 15.35
N LYS A 621 15.10 61.60 15.21
CA LYS A 621 14.41 62.74 14.58
C LYS A 621 13.42 63.41 15.53
N ASN A 622 13.78 63.54 16.81
CA ASN A 622 12.92 64.13 17.86
C ASN A 622 11.55 63.44 18.04
N GLY A 623 11.44 62.18 17.58
CA GLY A 623 10.31 61.29 17.83
C GLY A 623 10.56 60.37 19.03
N MET A 624 9.63 59.46 19.28
CA MET A 624 9.75 58.40 20.28
C MET A 624 9.13 57.11 19.75
N ALA A 625 9.93 56.05 19.70
CA ALA A 625 9.52 54.74 19.23
C ALA A 625 10.15 53.60 20.04
N SER A 626 9.43 52.48 20.12
CA SER A 626 9.89 51.23 20.70
C SER A 626 9.57 50.05 19.77
N VAL A 627 10.50 49.09 19.71
CA VAL A 627 10.29 47.83 19.01
C VAL A 627 9.37 46.96 19.87
N LEU A 628 8.33 46.41 19.26
CA LEU A 628 7.48 45.41 19.89
C LEU A 628 7.97 44.00 19.49
N PRO A 629 7.76 42.97 20.34
CA PRO A 629 8.11 41.60 19.98
C PRO A 629 7.45 41.17 18.66
N GLY A 630 8.21 40.49 17.81
CA GLY A 630 7.65 39.79 16.66
C GLY A 630 6.82 38.59 17.09
N ILE A 631 5.92 38.15 16.20
CA ILE A 631 5.18 36.90 16.33
C ILE A 631 5.43 36.10 15.06
N ASP A 632 5.80 34.83 15.19
CA ASP A 632 6.03 33.89 14.10
C ASP A 632 5.34 32.56 14.37
N TYR A 633 4.76 31.96 13.32
CA TYR A 633 4.20 30.61 13.32
C TYR A 633 4.55 29.90 12.03
N THR A 634 4.88 28.61 12.11
CA THR A 634 5.25 27.78 10.95
C THR A 634 4.40 26.51 10.81
N PRO A 635 3.05 26.61 10.86
CA PRO A 635 2.17 25.44 10.82
C PRO A 635 2.37 24.64 9.53
N ASN A 636 2.09 23.34 9.58
CA ASN A 636 2.09 22.54 8.35
C ASN A 636 0.94 23.00 7.44
N TYR A 637 1.30 23.44 6.24
CA TYR A 637 0.38 24.04 5.29
C TYR A 637 -0.78 23.10 4.94
N ILE A 638 -0.57 21.79 4.90
CA ILE A 638 -1.63 20.84 4.53
C ILE A 638 -2.80 20.87 5.52
N PHE A 639 -2.53 21.14 6.79
CA PHE A 639 -3.57 21.22 7.82
C PHE A 639 -4.32 22.56 7.73
N VAL A 640 -3.63 23.68 7.52
CA VAL A 640 -4.25 25.02 7.56
C VAL A 640 -4.74 25.52 6.20
N LYS A 641 -4.33 24.92 5.07
CA LYS A 641 -4.59 25.41 3.70
C LYS A 641 -6.05 25.70 3.42
N ASP A 642 -6.94 24.73 3.68
CA ASP A 642 -8.35 24.88 3.35
C ASP A 642 -9.02 25.98 4.19
N TYR A 643 -8.62 26.12 5.45
CA TYR A 643 -9.06 27.23 6.29
C TYR A 643 -8.56 28.57 5.73
N LEU A 644 -7.26 28.69 5.47
CA LEU A 644 -6.67 29.94 4.96
C LEU A 644 -7.28 30.39 3.63
N LYS A 645 -7.72 29.45 2.79
CA LYS A 645 -8.39 29.75 1.52
C LYS A 645 -9.90 29.96 1.64
N GLY A 646 -10.43 30.02 2.85
CA GLY A 646 -11.87 30.18 3.11
C GLY A 646 -12.72 28.99 2.65
N LYS A 647 -12.13 27.81 2.44
CA LYS A 647 -12.83 26.60 2.00
C LYS A 647 -13.42 25.80 3.16
N LYS A 648 -12.86 25.96 4.36
CA LYS A 648 -13.33 25.30 5.59
C LYS A 648 -13.38 26.30 6.75
N PRO A 649 -14.33 26.15 7.69
CA PRO A 649 -14.36 26.95 8.91
C PRO A 649 -13.19 26.60 9.84
N LEU A 650 -12.90 27.49 10.80
CA LEU A 650 -11.87 27.27 11.83
C LEU A 650 -12.11 25.96 12.60
N SER A 651 -13.37 25.62 12.85
CA SER A 651 -13.79 24.38 13.54
C SER A 651 -13.44 23.09 12.80
N ALA A 652 -13.22 23.13 11.48
CA ALA A 652 -12.76 21.96 10.74
C ALA A 652 -11.32 21.56 11.08
N LEU A 653 -10.57 22.43 11.75
CA LEU A 653 -9.24 22.16 12.25
C LEU A 653 -9.24 21.57 13.67
N GLY A 654 -10.42 21.37 14.30
CA GLY A 654 -10.50 21.00 15.72
C GLY A 654 -10.42 22.20 16.68
N CYS A 655 -10.49 23.42 16.15
CA CYS A 655 -10.56 24.66 16.90
C CYS A 655 -12.01 24.96 17.29
N HIS A 656 -12.36 24.81 18.58
CA HIS A 656 -13.71 25.07 19.11
C HIS A 656 -13.83 26.40 19.83
#